data_AF-A0A4Q1D5E6-F1
#
_entry.id   AF-A0A4Q1D5E6-F1
#
_cell.length_a   1.000
_cell.length_b   1.000
_cell.length_c   1.000
_cell.angle_alpha   90.00
_cell.angle_beta   90.00
_cell.angle_gamma   90.00
#
_symmetry.space_group_name_H-M   'P 1'
#
loop_
_entity.id
_entity.type
_entity.pdbx_description
1 polymer ?
#
loop_
_entity_poly.entity_id
_entity_poly.type
_entity_poly.pdbx_seq_one_letter_code
_entity_poly.pdbx_strand_id
1 'polypeptide(L)'
;MKYLTIAPTRGDAFAMFVPARFYSVLLFLLIGLCGNLKAQFLILDDMEGNGPCSGRWDFYAGNTTTGKVEFGVPNPAPGGLNTSSKVAKFNKDTTSFEWMTAGCSLPDSFDLHGNTVFKMLVYSNVKEDVMFKLQPGTNYNKAVYFTYKIKNINTWEEATFDFKTVSNRTDLNRLEVHFIDGKKASGILYFDLVQGPDPASVTLGNTSISMGQEQGALIQATVHGNTFKSILDKSQWTAPFPAGVFIDSLHRVNDTVVNIVLGGNSSVNYSRYDLKLTIAGSQLDSSGAAQYIAKGNVVFEGNPNYTLIFSDEFNGSGLPDLTKWTVDPRPKAWINGEQQVYTDTSYDNARVRNGCLVITGKRDFPNYNTTDPWSSARLITQNKVDFKYGKVEVRARLPRARGSWPAIWLMPTTSAYGAWPQSGELDIMEHVGNSFGTVLSTVHTQNNNWQNGGHLSASRLMPDVDTVFHTYGMEWTEDSIVFLFDGTKNYTYVNPKTTWRDWPFDQKFHVILNLAIGGGMGGAITAADWPDSMLVDYVRVYQKGIGTPVPDSMIISPANRAFIPGKKYQYTARIFDQNDFPMELTPVWTITGTGNSITNTGLATVVAPGIVTATAASGIDTIRATANVTIRTANYKPIPARIEAEAFDYSNTCCTEPVQDTSGVLNVSYIASTSFLEYDINTPWTGSYRIQLRVAVNTAATVKVMVGDTLLTTINLPASGGWQNWTTVTSAPFQLPGGKRTLILQSTASGWNFNWLKVIRATEVSLSHITVTPDSTSVFVNARKQFKAAAYGSDGSRLDLPFTWSVLPKGGVMDNKGVITASDTPGIYYVKAHYNSMFGKAKINVLALPHLASIKIVPDSLTLPFGASQQYTAQGFDQYAAAFAFTGATWSVTGEGNTVSSIGVVTAGAPAGYYKVTAVKDGLTGSAVFSPGYGCTFKKRIEAEITNSYSNTPTLETTTDTSGGKNLTGLAYNQWFGYSNLGIPVKGKYNVSLRVLTTAPAKARLNNSGIVYGTINIPNTNGQWATITDTVTLPAVSYFNIAVYQGTFKFNWFALDNCATEPVAAATGLNTLAVAPEAEDSKLNSTAQLKVYPNPVREMLTIELPDHNFRTIKLLDMNGRQLRQWTVPGGSRKIIKSISGVPAGSYFIRLEGTAVPVSVKIIKL
;
A
#
# COMPACT_ATOMS: atom_id res chain seq x y z
N MET A 1 -60.80 -11.06 -2.80
CA MET A 1 -61.47 -10.32 -1.70
C MET A 1 -60.40 -9.61 -0.88
N LYS A 2 -60.64 -8.36 -0.45
CA LYS A 2 -59.75 -7.49 0.38
C LYS A 2 -58.38 -7.19 -0.28
N TYR A 3 -57.98 -6.00 -0.76
CA TYR A 3 -58.18 -4.56 -0.45
C TYR A 3 -57.37 -3.96 0.74
N LEU A 4 -56.21 -3.34 0.42
CA LEU A 4 -55.69 -2.00 0.82
C LEU A 4 -54.21 -1.85 0.34
N THR A 5 -53.67 -0.84 -0.37
CA THR A 5 -54.15 0.38 -1.11
C THR A 5 -53.85 1.75 -0.46
N ILE A 6 -53.35 2.71 -1.28
CA ILE A 6 -53.04 4.17 -1.07
C ILE A 6 -51.61 4.52 -0.54
N ALA A 7 -51.04 5.62 -1.08
CA ALA A 7 -49.71 6.24 -0.82
C ALA A 7 -49.92 7.71 -0.27
N PRO A 8 -49.16 8.83 -0.53
CA PRO A 8 -47.85 9.08 -1.18
C PRO A 8 -46.94 10.15 -0.47
N THR A 9 -45.88 10.65 -1.15
CA THR A 9 -45.07 11.90 -0.87
C THR A 9 -44.16 11.94 0.39
N ARG A 10 -43.09 12.75 0.52
CA ARG A 10 -42.24 13.64 -0.35
C ARG A 10 -40.90 13.91 0.42
N GLY A 11 -39.83 14.40 -0.22
CA GLY A 11 -38.72 15.05 0.53
C GLY A 11 -37.28 14.94 -0.01
N ASP A 12 -37.00 15.71 -1.06
CA ASP A 12 -35.80 16.54 -1.31
C ASP A 12 -34.33 16.03 -1.15
N ALA A 13 -33.58 16.27 -2.21
CA ALA A 13 -32.15 15.98 -2.42
C ALA A 13 -31.17 16.90 -1.67
N PHE A 14 -29.87 16.56 -1.64
CA PHE A 14 -28.85 17.26 -2.46
C PHE A 14 -27.44 16.61 -2.45
N ALA A 15 -26.68 16.88 -3.53
CA ALA A 15 -25.22 16.89 -3.69
C ALA A 15 -24.33 15.75 -3.13
N MET A 16 -23.51 15.19 -4.03
CA MET A 16 -22.17 14.68 -3.68
C MET A 16 -21.12 15.35 -4.58
N PHE A 17 -20.04 15.86 -3.98
CA PHE A 17 -18.95 16.56 -4.70
C PHE A 17 -17.98 15.57 -5.35
N VAL A 18 -17.47 15.93 -6.54
CA VAL A 18 -16.34 15.25 -7.20
C VAL A 18 -15.17 16.23 -7.33
N PRO A 19 -13.98 15.89 -6.80
CA PRO A 19 -12.71 16.47 -7.22
C PRO A 19 -11.98 15.52 -8.18
N ALA A 20 -11.56 16.01 -9.35
CA ALA A 20 -10.88 15.24 -10.38
C ALA A 20 -9.37 15.51 -10.46
N ARG A 21 -8.67 14.68 -11.26
CA ARG A 21 -7.26 14.74 -11.74
C ARG A 21 -6.24 13.92 -10.95
N PHE A 22 -5.71 12.86 -11.56
CA PHE A 22 -4.51 12.95 -12.42
C PHE A 22 -4.38 11.68 -13.28
N TYR A 23 -4.31 11.85 -14.61
CA TYR A 23 -3.99 10.80 -15.58
C TYR A 23 -3.09 11.39 -16.67
N SER A 24 -1.95 10.75 -16.93
CA SER A 24 -1.06 11.03 -18.07
C SER A 24 0.01 9.94 -18.18
N VAL A 25 0.36 9.55 -19.41
CA VAL A 25 1.49 8.67 -19.78
C VAL A 25 1.46 7.23 -19.24
N LEU A 26 0.60 6.38 -19.82
CA LEU A 26 1.04 5.13 -20.51
C LEU A 26 -0.09 4.52 -21.36
N LEU A 27 -0.15 4.87 -22.65
CA LEU A 27 -1.06 4.22 -23.62
C LEU A 27 -0.50 4.28 -25.06
N PHE A 28 0.60 3.56 -25.30
CA PHE A 28 1.09 3.23 -26.63
C PHE A 28 1.68 1.80 -26.61
N LEU A 29 1.65 1.12 -27.76
CA LEU A 29 1.95 -0.32 -27.94
C LEU A 29 1.00 -1.29 -27.21
N LEU A 30 -0.28 -1.32 -27.62
CA LEU A 30 -1.07 -2.58 -27.72
C LEU A 30 -2.37 -2.41 -28.54
N ILE A 31 -2.28 -1.78 -29.73
CA ILE A 31 -3.34 -1.82 -30.75
C ILE A 31 -2.69 -2.17 -32.09
N GLY A 32 -2.55 -3.48 -32.33
CA GLY A 32 -2.10 -4.07 -33.57
C GLY A 32 -2.53 -5.53 -33.60
N LEU A 33 -3.11 -5.98 -34.71
CA LEU A 33 -3.69 -7.33 -34.88
C LEU A 33 -4.86 -7.67 -33.93
N CYS A 34 -5.95 -6.90 -34.01
CA CYS A 34 -7.28 -7.44 -33.72
C CYS A 34 -8.30 -6.78 -34.66
N GLY A 35 -8.63 -7.46 -35.75
CA GLY A 35 -9.48 -6.92 -36.82
C GLY A 35 -10.95 -7.30 -36.65
N ASN A 36 -11.82 -6.33 -36.98
CA ASN A 36 -13.25 -6.50 -37.32
C ASN A 36 -14.14 -7.27 -36.33
N LEU A 37 -14.99 -6.52 -35.61
CA LEU A 37 -16.45 -6.50 -35.81
C LEU A 37 -17.12 -5.69 -34.69
N LYS A 38 -17.75 -4.56 -35.03
CA LYS A 38 -18.56 -3.75 -34.12
C LYS A 38 -19.83 -3.26 -34.81
N ALA A 39 -20.84 -2.94 -34.02
CA ALA A 39 -22.20 -2.78 -34.52
C ALA A 39 -22.46 -1.35 -35.01
N GLN A 40 -22.72 -1.21 -36.31
CA GLN A 40 -23.54 -0.10 -36.83
C GLN A 40 -24.90 -0.12 -36.13
N PHE A 41 -25.38 1.07 -35.75
CA PHE A 41 -26.66 1.32 -35.11
C PHE A 41 -27.61 2.02 -36.07
N LEU A 42 -28.88 1.61 -36.06
CA LEU A 42 -29.98 2.42 -36.58
C LEU A 42 -30.02 3.74 -35.79
N ILE A 43 -29.98 4.87 -36.50
CA ILE A 43 -30.30 6.17 -35.91
C ILE A 43 -31.79 6.39 -36.08
N LEU A 44 -32.52 6.17 -35.00
CA LEU A 44 -33.89 6.62 -34.78
C LEU A 44 -33.92 7.13 -33.34
N ASP A 45 -34.01 8.44 -33.15
CA ASP A 45 -34.03 9.07 -31.83
C ASP A 45 -35.30 9.92 -31.70
N ASP A 46 -36.13 9.57 -30.71
CA ASP A 46 -37.53 10.00 -30.60
C ASP A 46 -37.79 11.09 -29.55
N MET A 47 -36.73 11.59 -28.91
CA MET A 47 -36.78 12.59 -27.83
C MET A 47 -37.63 12.19 -26.60
N GLU A 48 -38.23 11.00 -26.59
CA GLU A 48 -39.08 10.47 -25.51
C GLU A 48 -38.24 9.76 -24.45
N GLY A 49 -37.15 9.15 -24.91
CA GLY A 49 -36.16 8.40 -24.13
C GLY A 49 -35.48 7.26 -24.91
N ASN A 50 -35.83 7.05 -26.18
CA ASN A 50 -35.31 5.93 -26.98
C ASN A 50 -34.39 6.42 -28.11
N GLY A 51 -33.52 5.53 -28.58
CA GLY A 51 -32.54 5.81 -29.65
C GLY A 51 -31.09 5.92 -29.17
N PRO A 52 -30.11 5.94 -30.10
CA PRO A 52 -28.68 5.92 -29.78
C PRO A 52 -28.12 7.25 -29.24
N CYS A 53 -28.90 8.34 -29.33
CA CYS A 53 -28.58 9.66 -28.80
C CYS A 53 -29.36 10.01 -27.51
N SER A 54 -30.32 9.18 -27.09
CA SER A 54 -30.99 9.27 -25.78
C SER A 54 -29.99 9.45 -24.64
N GLY A 55 -30.19 10.50 -23.84
CA GLY A 55 -29.31 10.89 -22.73
C GLY A 55 -27.92 11.40 -23.14
N ARG A 56 -27.63 11.56 -24.43
CA ARG A 56 -26.33 11.99 -24.99
C ARG A 56 -26.38 13.30 -25.78
N TRP A 57 -27.57 13.88 -25.94
CA TRP A 57 -27.72 15.18 -26.57
C TRP A 57 -27.06 16.30 -25.75
N ASP A 58 -26.11 17.00 -26.35
CA ASP A 58 -25.55 18.26 -25.85
C ASP A 58 -26.13 19.46 -26.62
N PHE A 59 -25.91 20.67 -26.11
CA PHE A 59 -26.20 21.89 -26.86
C PHE A 59 -25.20 23.00 -26.53
N TYR A 60 -25.02 23.92 -27.47
CA TYR A 60 -24.26 25.16 -27.26
C TYR A 60 -25.04 26.35 -27.81
N ALA A 61 -25.25 27.37 -26.97
CA ALA A 61 -25.92 28.61 -27.34
C ALA A 61 -25.08 29.87 -27.04
N GLY A 62 -23.88 29.72 -26.48
CA GLY A 62 -23.03 30.82 -25.99
C GLY A 62 -22.95 30.88 -24.47
N ASN A 63 -21.84 31.40 -23.92
CA ASN A 63 -21.57 31.37 -22.48
C ASN A 63 -22.40 32.37 -21.65
N THR A 64 -23.14 33.29 -22.30
CA THR A 64 -23.82 34.43 -21.66
C THR A 64 -25.18 34.75 -22.31
N THR A 65 -25.88 33.75 -22.86
CA THR A 65 -27.18 33.93 -23.54
C THR A 65 -28.37 33.54 -22.66
N THR A 66 -29.55 34.04 -22.99
CA THR A 66 -30.84 33.53 -22.52
C THR A 66 -31.42 32.39 -23.39
N GLY A 67 -30.84 32.15 -24.56
CA GLY A 67 -31.24 31.07 -25.47
C GLY A 67 -30.77 29.69 -25.00
N LYS A 68 -31.59 28.66 -25.27
CA LYS A 68 -31.32 27.28 -24.83
C LYS A 68 -31.97 26.24 -25.74
N VAL A 69 -31.48 25.00 -25.68
CA VAL A 69 -32.18 23.83 -26.19
C VAL A 69 -32.76 23.05 -25.02
N GLU A 70 -34.03 22.66 -25.14
CA GLU A 70 -34.78 21.90 -24.15
C GLU A 70 -35.16 20.55 -24.75
N PHE A 71 -34.68 19.45 -24.16
CA PHE A 71 -34.98 18.08 -24.61
C PHE A 71 -36.10 17.46 -23.77
N GLY A 72 -36.96 16.64 -24.39
CA GLY A 72 -38.05 15.96 -23.70
C GLY A 72 -39.22 16.89 -23.30
N VAL A 73 -39.40 18.03 -23.98
CA VAL A 73 -40.52 18.96 -23.73
C VAL A 73 -41.80 18.48 -24.43
N PRO A 74 -43.00 18.85 -23.97
CA PRO A 74 -44.25 18.46 -24.63
C PRO A 74 -44.30 18.87 -26.11
N ASN A 75 -44.80 17.99 -26.96
CA ASN A 75 -45.04 18.26 -28.37
C ASN A 75 -46.00 19.48 -28.53
N PRO A 76 -45.64 20.53 -29.31
CA PRO A 76 -46.49 21.71 -29.52
C PRO A 76 -47.78 21.43 -30.32
N ALA A 77 -47.83 20.33 -31.07
CA ALA A 77 -48.97 19.91 -31.88
C ALA A 77 -48.99 18.37 -31.97
N PRO A 78 -49.45 17.67 -30.92
CA PRO A 78 -49.53 16.21 -30.91
C PRO A 78 -50.69 15.74 -31.80
N GLY A 79 -50.35 15.15 -32.95
CA GLY A 79 -51.29 14.68 -33.96
C GLY A 79 -50.87 15.04 -35.39
N GLY A 80 -51.44 14.35 -36.37
CA GLY A 80 -51.05 14.49 -37.77
C GLY A 80 -49.69 13.84 -38.03
N LEU A 81 -48.70 14.61 -38.52
CA LEU A 81 -47.39 14.08 -38.91
C LEU A 81 -46.51 13.67 -37.72
N ASN A 82 -46.68 14.30 -36.55
CA ASN A 82 -45.95 13.93 -35.33
C ASN A 82 -46.92 13.50 -34.23
N THR A 83 -46.81 12.25 -33.78
CA THR A 83 -47.61 11.66 -32.70
C THR A 83 -46.87 11.52 -31.36
N SER A 84 -45.57 11.84 -31.29
CA SER A 84 -44.76 11.77 -30.06
C SER A 84 -45.33 12.65 -28.96
N SER A 85 -45.23 12.23 -27.70
CA SER A 85 -45.67 13.04 -26.55
C SER A 85 -44.63 14.11 -26.18
N LYS A 86 -43.35 13.81 -26.41
CA LYS A 86 -42.21 14.70 -26.18
C LYS A 86 -41.43 14.97 -27.47
N VAL A 87 -40.70 16.07 -27.48
CA VAL A 87 -39.83 16.53 -28.59
C VAL A 87 -38.62 17.30 -28.02
N ALA A 88 -37.67 17.67 -28.88
CA ALA A 88 -36.65 18.66 -28.56
C ALA A 88 -37.05 20.07 -29.06
N LYS A 89 -36.53 21.12 -28.42
CA LYS A 89 -36.91 22.51 -28.68
C LYS A 89 -35.73 23.47 -28.55
N PHE A 90 -35.35 24.12 -29.65
CA PHE A 90 -34.58 25.37 -29.62
C PHE A 90 -35.48 26.53 -29.20
N ASN A 91 -35.00 27.33 -28.26
CA ASN A 91 -35.49 28.67 -27.98
C ASN A 91 -34.32 29.64 -28.21
N LYS A 92 -34.23 30.22 -29.41
CA LYS A 92 -33.13 31.11 -29.84
C LYS A 92 -33.57 32.57 -29.75
N ASP A 93 -32.64 33.44 -29.40
CA ASP A 93 -32.83 34.89 -29.30
C ASP A 93 -31.63 35.67 -29.86
N THR A 94 -31.72 37.01 -29.85
CA THR A 94 -30.64 37.90 -30.33
C THR A 94 -29.39 37.94 -29.43
N THR A 95 -29.43 37.32 -28.23
CA THR A 95 -28.25 37.14 -27.37
C THR A 95 -27.50 35.84 -27.69
N SER A 96 -28.18 34.90 -28.34
CA SER A 96 -27.67 33.57 -28.69
C SER A 96 -26.51 33.65 -29.68
N PHE A 97 -25.63 32.64 -29.65
CA PHE A 97 -24.57 32.52 -30.64
C PHE A 97 -25.14 32.25 -32.04
N GLU A 98 -24.44 32.74 -33.06
CA GLU A 98 -24.88 32.66 -34.46
C GLU A 98 -25.06 31.20 -34.90
N TRP A 99 -24.14 30.32 -34.49
CA TRP A 99 -24.20 28.87 -34.70
C TRP A 99 -24.76 28.07 -33.52
N MET A 100 -25.81 28.57 -32.86
CA MET A 100 -26.51 27.82 -31.80
C MET A 100 -26.94 26.42 -32.28
N THR A 101 -26.47 25.39 -31.57
CA THR A 101 -26.47 23.99 -32.01
C THR A 101 -26.96 23.03 -30.90
N ALA A 102 -27.56 21.91 -31.32
CA ALA A 102 -27.85 20.72 -30.52
C ALA A 102 -27.15 19.52 -31.16
N GLY A 103 -26.33 18.78 -30.39
CA GLY A 103 -25.45 17.76 -30.92
C GLY A 103 -25.54 16.41 -30.24
N CYS A 104 -25.19 15.35 -30.97
CA CYS A 104 -25.03 14.00 -30.45
C CYS A 104 -23.76 13.37 -31.04
N SER A 105 -22.95 12.74 -30.18
CA SER A 105 -21.73 12.01 -30.60
C SER A 105 -21.90 10.52 -30.36
N LEU A 106 -21.74 9.71 -31.40
CA LEU A 106 -21.78 8.25 -31.33
C LEU A 106 -20.35 7.67 -31.20
N PRO A 107 -20.19 6.47 -30.60
CA PRO A 107 -18.88 5.83 -30.49
C PRO A 107 -18.30 5.44 -31.86
N ASP A 108 -19.16 4.96 -32.76
CA ASP A 108 -18.83 4.46 -34.09
C ASP A 108 -19.31 5.44 -35.17
N SER A 109 -18.70 5.39 -36.37
CA SER A 109 -19.05 6.29 -37.48
C SER A 109 -20.29 5.83 -38.25
N PHE A 110 -21.00 6.79 -38.85
CA PHE A 110 -22.11 6.55 -39.76
C PHE A 110 -21.63 5.78 -41.00
N ASP A 111 -22.46 4.87 -41.51
CA ASP A 111 -22.26 4.24 -42.81
C ASP A 111 -23.21 4.87 -43.83
N LEU A 112 -22.64 5.41 -44.90
CA LEU A 112 -23.34 6.15 -45.94
C LEU A 112 -23.24 5.46 -47.32
N HIS A 113 -22.76 4.21 -47.38
CA HIS A 113 -22.59 3.49 -48.66
C HIS A 113 -23.91 2.96 -49.22
N GLY A 114 -24.83 2.51 -48.36
CA GLY A 114 -26.13 1.93 -48.78
C GLY A 114 -27.27 2.95 -48.91
N ASN A 115 -27.28 3.95 -48.04
CA ASN A 115 -28.24 5.05 -48.04
C ASN A 115 -27.55 6.30 -47.44
N THR A 116 -27.84 7.48 -47.97
CA THR A 116 -27.19 8.76 -47.66
C THR A 116 -28.13 9.78 -47.06
N VAL A 117 -29.42 9.45 -46.92
CA VAL A 117 -30.48 10.37 -46.54
C VAL A 117 -30.72 10.33 -45.02
N PHE A 118 -30.64 11.50 -44.39
CA PHE A 118 -31.12 11.75 -43.04
C PHE A 118 -32.47 12.49 -43.08
N LYS A 119 -33.31 12.25 -42.07
CA LYS A 119 -34.60 12.89 -41.90
C LYS A 119 -34.80 13.35 -40.45
N MET A 120 -35.65 14.36 -40.26
CA MET A 120 -36.25 14.67 -38.96
C MET A 120 -37.55 15.44 -39.17
N LEU A 121 -38.48 15.33 -38.23
CA LEU A 121 -39.64 16.23 -38.20
C LEU A 121 -39.23 17.58 -37.62
N VAL A 122 -39.74 18.66 -38.19
CA VAL A 122 -39.51 20.04 -37.73
C VAL A 122 -40.81 20.82 -37.63
N TYR A 123 -40.89 21.70 -36.63
CA TYR A 123 -41.98 22.66 -36.42
C TYR A 123 -41.34 23.98 -35.96
N SER A 124 -41.54 25.08 -36.68
CA SER A 124 -40.97 26.38 -36.30
C SER A 124 -41.97 27.52 -36.43
N ASN A 125 -41.79 28.59 -35.63
CA ASN A 125 -42.56 29.82 -35.76
C ASN A 125 -42.02 30.81 -36.80
N VAL A 126 -40.90 30.51 -37.47
CA VAL A 126 -40.23 31.36 -38.47
C VAL A 126 -39.81 30.57 -39.71
N LYS A 127 -39.74 31.22 -40.88
CA LYS A 127 -39.29 30.62 -42.16
C LYS A 127 -37.78 30.75 -42.36
N GLU A 128 -37.03 30.38 -41.33
CA GLU A 128 -35.56 30.39 -41.32
C GLU A 128 -34.98 29.00 -41.65
N ASP A 129 -33.67 28.96 -41.82
CA ASP A 129 -32.97 27.74 -42.21
C ASP A 129 -32.59 26.88 -40.98
N VAL A 130 -32.82 25.58 -41.09
CA VAL A 130 -32.34 24.54 -40.17
C VAL A 130 -31.20 23.79 -40.85
N MET A 131 -30.04 23.72 -40.23
CA MET A 131 -28.85 23.07 -40.78
C MET A 131 -28.59 21.75 -40.06
N PHE A 132 -28.45 20.66 -40.82
CA PHE A 132 -28.04 19.35 -40.31
C PHE A 132 -26.58 19.11 -40.73
N LYS A 133 -25.73 18.79 -39.75
CA LYS A 133 -24.27 18.71 -39.90
C LYS A 133 -23.74 17.38 -39.38
N LEU A 134 -22.85 16.74 -40.14
CA LEU A 134 -22.09 15.56 -39.72
C LEU A 134 -20.60 15.93 -39.61
N GLN A 135 -19.89 15.44 -38.58
CA GLN A 135 -18.46 15.72 -38.40
C GLN A 135 -17.69 14.58 -37.66
N PRO A 136 -16.35 14.50 -37.81
CA PRO A 136 -15.49 13.59 -37.05
C PRO A 136 -15.25 14.11 -35.62
N GLY A 137 -15.98 13.60 -34.64
CA GLY A 137 -15.93 14.04 -33.25
C GLY A 137 -16.06 15.56 -33.14
N THR A 138 -15.11 16.23 -32.49
CA THR A 138 -15.06 17.69 -32.36
C THR A 138 -14.35 18.41 -33.52
N ASN A 139 -13.92 17.71 -34.58
CA ASN A 139 -13.13 18.29 -35.67
C ASN A 139 -14.00 19.01 -36.72
N TYR A 140 -14.38 20.24 -36.42
CA TYR A 140 -15.18 21.11 -37.30
C TYR A 140 -14.57 21.33 -38.69
N ASN A 141 -13.24 21.28 -38.86
CA ASN A 141 -12.57 21.47 -40.16
C ASN A 141 -12.88 20.34 -41.18
N LYS A 142 -13.49 19.24 -40.72
CA LYS A 142 -13.93 18.11 -41.56
C LYS A 142 -15.45 17.93 -41.57
N ALA A 143 -16.20 18.91 -41.04
CA ALA A 143 -17.66 18.88 -41.05
C ALA A 143 -18.22 18.98 -42.48
N VAL A 144 -19.39 18.40 -42.69
CA VAL A 144 -20.22 18.56 -43.89
C VAL A 144 -21.66 18.74 -43.47
N TYR A 145 -22.42 19.54 -44.21
CA TYR A 145 -23.76 19.95 -43.78
C TYR A 145 -24.67 20.29 -44.95
N PHE A 146 -25.97 20.21 -44.71
CA PHE A 146 -27.02 20.65 -45.63
C PHE A 146 -28.07 21.46 -44.86
N THR A 147 -28.71 22.41 -45.55
CA THR A 147 -29.76 23.26 -44.99
C THR A 147 -31.14 22.85 -45.52
N TYR A 148 -32.12 22.84 -44.62
CA TYR A 148 -33.54 22.73 -44.93
C TYR A 148 -34.22 24.04 -44.50
N LYS A 149 -34.85 24.72 -45.46
CA LYS A 149 -35.61 25.94 -45.18
C LYS A 149 -37.03 25.60 -44.77
N ILE A 150 -37.46 26.08 -43.60
CA ILE A 150 -38.84 25.91 -43.12
C ILE A 150 -39.82 26.52 -44.13
N LYS A 151 -40.71 25.67 -44.66
CA LYS A 151 -41.72 26.02 -45.65
C LYS A 151 -42.98 26.52 -44.97
N ASN A 152 -43.38 25.90 -43.86
CA ASN A 152 -44.62 26.15 -43.14
C ASN A 152 -44.33 26.49 -41.67
N ILE A 153 -44.95 27.56 -41.17
CA ILE A 153 -44.82 27.93 -39.76
C ILE A 153 -45.92 27.25 -38.93
N ASN A 154 -45.64 27.02 -37.64
CA ASN A 154 -46.55 26.48 -36.63
C ASN A 154 -47.24 25.16 -37.03
N THR A 155 -46.58 24.35 -37.86
CA THR A 155 -47.03 23.05 -38.36
C THR A 155 -45.83 22.12 -38.47
N TRP A 156 -46.05 20.80 -38.34
CA TRP A 156 -45.02 19.79 -38.52
C TRP A 156 -44.78 19.51 -40.01
N GLU A 157 -43.53 19.54 -40.44
CA GLU A 157 -43.08 19.09 -41.76
C GLU A 157 -41.83 18.20 -41.66
N GLU A 158 -41.59 17.36 -42.67
CA GLU A 158 -40.38 16.52 -42.75
C GLU A 158 -39.22 17.30 -43.38
N ALA A 159 -38.16 17.53 -42.61
CA ALA A 159 -36.87 17.99 -43.12
C ALA A 159 -36.04 16.79 -43.58
N THR A 160 -35.49 16.88 -44.79
CA THR A 160 -34.68 15.81 -45.42
C THR A 160 -33.33 16.37 -45.87
N PHE A 161 -32.25 15.62 -45.61
CA PHE A 161 -30.87 16.01 -45.89
C PHE A 161 -30.12 14.85 -46.56
N ASP A 162 -29.64 15.05 -47.80
CA ASP A 162 -28.93 14.00 -48.56
C ASP A 162 -27.41 14.23 -48.56
N PHE A 163 -26.68 13.32 -47.90
CA PHE A 163 -25.23 13.35 -47.77
C PHE A 163 -24.49 12.57 -48.89
N LYS A 164 -25.10 12.40 -50.06
CA LYS A 164 -24.55 11.65 -51.20
C LYS A 164 -23.14 12.06 -51.64
N THR A 165 -22.74 13.32 -51.44
CA THR A 165 -21.38 13.80 -51.74
C THR A 165 -20.30 13.22 -50.81
N VAL A 166 -20.69 12.55 -49.72
CA VAL A 166 -19.79 11.91 -48.74
C VAL A 166 -20.14 10.45 -48.45
N SER A 167 -20.83 9.75 -49.36
CA SER A 167 -21.20 8.32 -49.23
C SER A 167 -20.05 7.41 -48.80
N ASN A 168 -18.83 7.76 -49.21
CA ASN A 168 -17.61 6.97 -49.00
C ASN A 168 -16.81 7.39 -47.75
N ARG A 169 -17.35 8.27 -46.88
CA ARG A 169 -16.65 8.72 -45.65
C ARG A 169 -17.01 7.85 -44.45
N THR A 170 -15.98 7.25 -43.85
CA THR A 170 -16.08 6.40 -42.66
C THR A 170 -15.54 7.07 -41.38
N ASP A 171 -15.44 8.41 -41.37
CA ASP A 171 -14.89 9.20 -40.24
C ASP A 171 -15.91 10.14 -39.58
N LEU A 172 -17.17 10.12 -40.00
CA LEU A 172 -18.24 10.97 -39.46
C LEU A 172 -18.97 10.23 -38.33
N ASN A 173 -18.93 10.72 -37.08
CA ASN A 173 -19.60 10.07 -35.94
C ASN A 173 -20.35 11.03 -34.99
N ARG A 174 -20.31 12.34 -35.24
CA ARG A 174 -21.11 13.34 -34.51
C ARG A 174 -22.09 14.00 -35.48
N LEU A 175 -23.35 14.07 -35.09
CA LEU A 175 -24.41 14.81 -35.79
C LEU A 175 -24.79 16.04 -34.97
N GLU A 176 -25.16 17.11 -35.65
CA GLU A 176 -25.65 18.35 -35.03
C GLU A 176 -26.77 18.99 -35.85
N VAL A 177 -27.78 19.49 -35.13
CA VAL A 177 -28.83 20.36 -35.65
C VAL A 177 -28.48 21.80 -35.26
N HIS A 178 -28.48 22.72 -36.22
CA HIS A 178 -28.30 24.15 -36.03
C HIS A 178 -29.58 24.88 -36.46
N PHE A 179 -29.95 25.95 -35.75
CA PHE A 179 -31.16 26.72 -36.07
C PHE A 179 -30.86 28.20 -36.24
N ILE A 180 -31.34 28.78 -37.35
CA ILE A 180 -31.02 30.14 -37.80
C ILE A 180 -29.49 30.36 -37.84
N ASP A 181 -28.77 29.43 -38.47
CA ASP A 181 -27.31 29.43 -38.46
C ASP A 181 -26.71 30.71 -39.08
N GLY A 182 -25.57 31.14 -38.58
CA GLY A 182 -24.91 32.37 -39.02
C GLY A 182 -25.62 33.69 -38.63
N LYS A 183 -26.71 33.65 -37.83
CA LYS A 183 -27.47 34.85 -37.43
C LYS A 183 -27.80 34.88 -35.93
N LYS A 184 -27.80 36.10 -35.36
CA LYS A 184 -28.43 36.41 -34.06
C LYS A 184 -29.84 36.93 -34.29
N ALA A 185 -30.81 36.02 -34.29
CA ALA A 185 -32.23 36.34 -34.44
C ALA A 185 -33.09 35.44 -33.55
N SER A 186 -34.27 35.92 -33.19
CA SER A 186 -35.19 35.21 -32.31
C SER A 186 -36.09 34.24 -33.08
N GLY A 187 -36.30 33.05 -32.51
CA GLY A 187 -37.18 32.03 -33.08
C GLY A 187 -37.26 30.78 -32.21
N ILE A 188 -38.26 29.95 -32.49
CA ILE A 188 -38.46 28.64 -31.86
C ILE A 188 -38.46 27.58 -32.96
N LEU A 189 -37.70 26.50 -32.76
CA LEU A 189 -37.73 25.30 -33.57
C LEU A 189 -37.92 24.11 -32.63
N TYR A 190 -38.98 23.34 -32.82
CA TYR A 190 -39.08 21.99 -32.30
C TYR A 190 -38.59 21.01 -33.36
N PHE A 191 -37.88 19.96 -32.93
CA PHE A 191 -37.45 18.88 -33.80
C PHE A 191 -37.59 17.53 -33.11
N ASP A 192 -37.82 16.49 -33.90
CA ASP A 192 -38.16 15.14 -33.42
C ASP A 192 -37.92 14.07 -34.50
N LEU A 193 -37.94 12.79 -34.10
CA LEU A 193 -37.73 11.61 -34.95
C LEU A 193 -36.49 11.77 -35.85
N VAL A 194 -35.34 12.02 -35.21
CA VAL A 194 -34.06 12.14 -35.93
C VAL A 194 -33.67 10.77 -36.47
N GLN A 195 -33.68 10.66 -37.79
CA GLN A 195 -33.49 9.43 -38.55
C GLN A 195 -32.24 9.50 -39.42
N GLY A 196 -31.41 8.47 -39.36
CA GLY A 196 -30.31 8.24 -40.29
C GLY A 196 -30.58 7.03 -41.20
N PRO A 197 -29.66 6.74 -42.14
CA PRO A 197 -29.75 5.56 -42.99
C PRO A 197 -29.66 4.26 -42.16
N ASP A 198 -30.50 3.28 -42.50
CA ASP A 198 -30.51 1.95 -41.88
C ASP A 198 -29.70 0.93 -42.71
N PRO A 199 -28.51 0.50 -42.26
CA PRO A 199 -27.79 -0.59 -42.90
C PRO A 199 -28.38 -1.94 -42.46
N ALA A 200 -29.01 -2.64 -43.41
CA ALA A 200 -29.60 -3.96 -43.20
C ALA A 200 -28.68 -4.87 -42.36
N SER A 201 -29.21 -5.46 -41.29
CA SER A 201 -28.39 -6.25 -40.36
C SER A 201 -29.18 -7.36 -39.67
N VAL A 202 -28.48 -8.40 -39.21
CA VAL A 202 -29.09 -9.55 -38.54
C VAL A 202 -28.64 -9.62 -37.09
N THR A 203 -29.58 -9.90 -36.18
CA THR A 203 -29.33 -10.16 -34.76
C THR A 203 -29.73 -11.58 -34.39
N LEU A 204 -29.02 -12.20 -33.45
CA LEU A 204 -29.41 -13.49 -32.85
C LEU A 204 -30.08 -13.28 -31.49
N GLY A 205 -31.10 -14.09 -31.19
CA GLY A 205 -31.64 -14.21 -29.84
C GLY A 205 -30.60 -14.78 -28.88
N ASN A 206 -30.63 -14.34 -27.61
CA ASN A 206 -29.71 -14.85 -26.59
C ASN A 206 -30.04 -16.32 -26.28
N THR A 207 -29.05 -17.21 -26.31
CA THR A 207 -29.25 -18.66 -26.10
C THR A 207 -27.95 -19.31 -25.63
N SER A 208 -28.01 -20.10 -24.56
CA SER A 208 -26.89 -20.95 -24.11
C SER A 208 -27.17 -22.41 -24.45
N ILE A 209 -26.22 -23.08 -25.11
CA ILE A 209 -26.34 -24.46 -25.59
C ILE A 209 -25.26 -25.31 -24.90
N SER A 210 -25.68 -26.24 -24.04
CA SER A 210 -24.76 -27.16 -23.35
C SER A 210 -24.22 -28.21 -24.32
N MET A 211 -22.95 -28.62 -24.16
CA MET A 211 -22.41 -29.77 -24.88
C MET A 211 -23.19 -31.05 -24.52
N GLY A 212 -23.53 -31.84 -25.53
CA GLY A 212 -24.44 -32.98 -25.45
C GLY A 212 -25.93 -32.62 -25.62
N GLN A 213 -26.26 -31.35 -25.83
CA GLN A 213 -27.63 -30.82 -26.03
C GLN A 213 -27.73 -29.91 -27.28
N GLU A 214 -26.78 -30.03 -28.23
CA GLU A 214 -26.78 -29.24 -29.46
C GLU A 214 -27.83 -29.73 -30.48
N GLN A 215 -28.07 -31.04 -30.56
CA GLN A 215 -29.05 -31.66 -31.46
C GLN A 215 -30.48 -31.18 -31.15
N GLY A 216 -31.10 -30.52 -32.12
CA GLY A 216 -32.43 -29.94 -32.00
C GLY A 216 -32.47 -28.58 -31.28
N ALA A 217 -31.33 -28.03 -30.88
CA ALA A 217 -31.28 -26.69 -30.29
C ALA A 217 -31.73 -25.62 -31.30
N LEU A 218 -32.48 -24.64 -30.80
CA LEU A 218 -33.09 -23.56 -31.58
C LEU A 218 -32.33 -22.25 -31.38
N ILE A 219 -31.93 -21.61 -32.47
CA ILE A 219 -31.36 -20.27 -32.48
C ILE A 219 -32.26 -19.37 -33.33
N GLN A 220 -32.78 -18.29 -32.75
CA GLN A 220 -33.56 -17.31 -33.50
C GLN A 220 -32.63 -16.26 -34.15
N ALA A 221 -32.86 -15.98 -35.43
CA ALA A 221 -32.21 -14.91 -36.17
C ALA A 221 -33.27 -13.92 -36.69
N THR A 222 -33.05 -12.63 -36.47
CA THR A 222 -33.96 -11.54 -36.83
C THR A 222 -33.23 -10.53 -37.71
N VAL A 223 -33.77 -10.19 -38.87
CA VAL A 223 -33.24 -9.15 -39.76
C VAL A 223 -33.94 -7.81 -39.56
N HIS A 224 -33.16 -6.74 -39.60
CA HIS A 224 -33.56 -5.33 -39.51
C HIS A 224 -33.19 -4.62 -40.82
N GLY A 225 -33.95 -3.61 -41.22
CA GLY A 225 -33.74 -2.85 -42.47
C GLY A 225 -33.96 -3.64 -43.76
N ASN A 226 -34.50 -4.86 -43.69
CA ASN A 226 -34.65 -5.78 -44.83
C ASN A 226 -35.62 -6.92 -44.50
N THR A 227 -35.86 -7.82 -45.45
CA THR A 227 -36.62 -9.07 -45.25
C THR A 227 -35.81 -10.29 -45.70
N PHE A 228 -36.04 -11.43 -45.04
CA PHE A 228 -35.52 -12.73 -45.45
C PHE A 228 -36.33 -13.27 -46.65
N LYS A 229 -35.66 -13.85 -47.64
CA LYS A 229 -36.35 -14.49 -48.77
C LYS A 229 -37.35 -15.56 -48.32
N SER A 230 -38.40 -15.74 -49.13
CA SER A 230 -39.43 -16.77 -48.92
C SER A 230 -38.88 -18.20 -48.96
N ILE A 231 -37.78 -18.43 -49.68
CA ILE A 231 -37.00 -19.66 -49.71
C ILE A 231 -35.57 -19.34 -49.25
N LEU A 232 -35.08 -20.09 -48.26
CA LEU A 232 -33.74 -19.94 -47.69
C LEU A 232 -32.91 -21.19 -47.97
N ASP A 233 -31.61 -21.01 -48.17
CA ASP A 233 -30.65 -22.09 -48.40
C ASP A 233 -29.65 -22.14 -47.24
N LYS A 234 -29.68 -23.22 -46.46
CA LYS A 234 -28.78 -23.40 -45.31
C LYS A 234 -27.30 -23.48 -45.69
N SER A 235 -26.94 -23.74 -46.96
CA SER A 235 -25.54 -23.65 -47.43
C SER A 235 -24.98 -22.22 -47.33
N GLN A 236 -25.86 -21.23 -47.36
CA GLN A 236 -25.55 -19.80 -47.31
C GLN A 236 -25.50 -19.24 -45.87
N TRP A 237 -25.66 -20.10 -44.86
CA TRP A 237 -25.65 -19.77 -43.43
C TRP A 237 -24.49 -20.55 -42.77
N THR A 238 -23.37 -19.88 -42.50
CA THR A 238 -22.11 -20.52 -42.11
C THR A 238 -21.61 -20.05 -40.75
N ALA A 239 -21.12 -20.96 -39.92
CA ALA A 239 -20.53 -20.64 -38.62
C ALA A 239 -19.50 -21.70 -38.20
N PRO A 240 -18.53 -21.36 -37.33
CA PRO A 240 -17.61 -22.33 -36.74
C PRO A 240 -18.29 -23.09 -35.60
N PHE A 241 -19.07 -24.12 -35.94
CA PHE A 241 -19.70 -25.03 -34.98
C PHE A 241 -18.70 -26.07 -34.41
N PRO A 242 -18.98 -26.71 -33.24
CA PRO A 242 -18.22 -27.84 -32.72
C PRO A 242 -18.12 -29.02 -33.69
N ALA A 243 -17.11 -29.88 -33.46
CA ALA A 243 -16.87 -31.06 -34.29
C ALA A 243 -18.03 -32.07 -34.22
N GLY A 244 -18.92 -32.02 -35.22
CA GLY A 244 -20.12 -32.85 -35.32
C GLY A 244 -21.44 -32.07 -35.27
N VAL A 245 -21.42 -30.77 -34.99
CA VAL A 245 -22.61 -29.89 -34.93
C VAL A 245 -22.74 -29.09 -36.23
N PHE A 246 -23.97 -28.93 -36.73
CA PHE A 246 -24.27 -28.24 -38.00
C PHE A 246 -25.68 -27.63 -38.01
N ILE A 247 -26.04 -26.86 -39.04
CA ILE A 247 -27.44 -26.42 -39.26
C ILE A 247 -28.21 -27.55 -39.92
N ASP A 248 -29.23 -28.07 -39.25
CA ASP A 248 -30.12 -29.09 -39.79
C ASP A 248 -31.20 -28.48 -40.69
N SER A 249 -31.90 -27.45 -40.20
CA SER A 249 -32.94 -26.76 -40.96
C SER A 249 -33.05 -25.27 -40.62
N LEU A 250 -33.73 -24.54 -41.52
CA LEU A 250 -34.12 -23.14 -41.33
C LEU A 250 -35.65 -23.04 -41.44
N HIS A 251 -36.29 -22.51 -40.41
CA HIS A 251 -37.74 -22.32 -40.35
C HIS A 251 -38.06 -20.83 -40.30
N ARG A 252 -38.43 -20.26 -41.45
CA ARG A 252 -38.90 -18.86 -41.58
C ARG A 252 -40.22 -18.70 -40.81
N VAL A 253 -40.20 -17.87 -39.76
CA VAL A 253 -41.35 -17.63 -38.86
C VAL A 253 -42.25 -16.53 -39.43
N ASN A 254 -41.63 -15.48 -39.99
CA ASN A 254 -42.27 -14.40 -40.73
C ASN A 254 -41.22 -13.75 -41.67
N ASP A 255 -41.49 -12.57 -42.23
CA ASP A 255 -40.58 -11.92 -43.19
C ASP A 255 -39.27 -11.39 -42.57
N THR A 256 -39.22 -11.22 -41.24
CA THR A 256 -38.03 -10.70 -40.53
C THR A 256 -37.39 -11.70 -39.55
N VAL A 257 -38.00 -12.87 -39.30
CA VAL A 257 -37.54 -13.84 -38.27
C VAL A 257 -37.42 -15.25 -38.82
N VAL A 258 -36.30 -15.91 -38.54
CA VAL A 258 -35.99 -17.31 -38.88
C VAL A 258 -35.51 -18.04 -37.63
N ASN A 259 -36.04 -19.24 -37.38
CA ASN A 259 -35.50 -20.18 -36.40
C ASN A 259 -34.55 -21.15 -37.10
N ILE A 260 -33.30 -21.17 -36.68
CA ILE A 260 -32.27 -22.14 -37.08
C ILE A 260 -32.38 -23.34 -36.14
N VAL A 261 -32.47 -24.56 -36.68
CA VAL A 261 -32.38 -25.81 -35.90
C VAL A 261 -31.00 -26.40 -36.11
N LEU A 262 -30.32 -26.78 -35.02
CA LEU A 262 -29.05 -27.47 -35.07
C LEU A 262 -29.21 -29.00 -35.16
N GLY A 263 -28.26 -29.64 -35.83
CA GLY A 263 -28.13 -31.10 -35.93
C GLY A 263 -26.77 -31.56 -35.41
N GLY A 264 -26.75 -32.78 -34.88
CA GLY A 264 -25.59 -33.40 -34.24
C GLY A 264 -25.29 -32.85 -32.83
N ASN A 265 -24.49 -33.62 -32.09
CA ASN A 265 -23.85 -33.23 -30.83
C ASN A 265 -22.33 -33.37 -31.03
N SER A 266 -21.51 -32.59 -30.31
CA SER A 266 -20.05 -32.76 -30.38
C SER A 266 -19.61 -34.08 -29.76
N SER A 267 -18.79 -34.85 -30.48
CA SER A 267 -18.10 -36.04 -29.96
C SER A 267 -16.77 -35.72 -29.27
N VAL A 268 -16.32 -34.46 -29.33
CA VAL A 268 -15.06 -33.97 -28.76
C VAL A 268 -15.35 -32.86 -27.76
N ASN A 269 -14.68 -32.89 -26.59
CA ASN A 269 -14.77 -31.82 -25.59
C ASN A 269 -14.25 -30.50 -26.18
N TYR A 270 -15.09 -29.48 -26.23
CA TYR A 270 -14.74 -28.13 -26.67
C TYR A 270 -14.83 -27.10 -25.52
N SER A 271 -14.08 -26.00 -25.65
CA SER A 271 -14.14 -24.87 -24.71
C SER A 271 -15.30 -23.94 -25.05
N ARG A 272 -15.82 -23.22 -24.05
CA ARG A 272 -16.91 -22.25 -24.20
C ARG A 272 -16.64 -21.29 -25.37
N TYR A 273 -17.58 -21.18 -26.31
CA TYR A 273 -17.41 -20.34 -27.50
C TYR A 273 -18.70 -19.61 -27.89
N ASP A 274 -18.53 -18.41 -28.46
CA ASP A 274 -19.61 -17.57 -28.96
C ASP A 274 -19.82 -17.80 -30.48
N LEU A 275 -21.07 -17.99 -30.90
CA LEU A 275 -21.41 -18.34 -32.28
C LEU A 275 -21.26 -17.16 -33.24
N LYS A 276 -20.26 -17.23 -34.12
CA LYS A 276 -20.05 -16.26 -35.22
C LYS A 276 -20.75 -16.72 -36.50
N LEU A 277 -22.07 -16.56 -36.55
CA LEU A 277 -22.89 -16.87 -37.73
C LEU A 277 -22.74 -15.80 -38.81
N THR A 278 -22.50 -16.24 -40.04
CA THR A 278 -22.47 -15.42 -41.27
C THR A 278 -23.57 -15.90 -42.20
N ILE A 279 -24.30 -14.95 -42.81
CA ILE A 279 -25.43 -15.20 -43.71
C ILE A 279 -25.14 -14.48 -45.02
N ALA A 280 -25.09 -15.19 -46.14
CA ALA A 280 -24.83 -14.55 -47.44
C ALA A 280 -25.96 -13.57 -47.79
N GLY A 281 -25.63 -12.42 -48.37
CA GLY A 281 -26.62 -11.39 -48.73
C GLY A 281 -27.61 -11.84 -49.82
N SER A 282 -27.33 -12.96 -50.47
CA SER A 282 -28.25 -13.69 -51.34
C SER A 282 -29.50 -14.21 -50.61
N GLN A 283 -29.52 -14.25 -49.27
CA GLN A 283 -30.63 -14.71 -48.44
C GLN A 283 -31.66 -13.64 -48.07
N LEU A 284 -31.36 -12.36 -48.34
CA LEU A 284 -32.29 -11.24 -48.15
C LEU A 284 -32.90 -10.80 -49.48
N ASP A 285 -34.07 -10.17 -49.44
CA ASP A 285 -34.77 -9.74 -50.65
C ASP A 285 -34.07 -8.55 -51.35
N SER A 286 -33.44 -7.65 -50.59
CA SER A 286 -32.56 -6.61 -51.13
C SER A 286 -31.09 -6.82 -50.76
N SER A 287 -30.24 -7.13 -51.73
CA SER A 287 -28.83 -7.51 -51.51
C SER A 287 -27.92 -6.27 -51.38
N GLY A 288 -28.02 -5.55 -50.26
CA GLY A 288 -27.20 -4.37 -49.97
C GLY A 288 -25.74 -4.67 -49.62
N ALA A 289 -25.45 -5.87 -49.10
CA ALA A 289 -24.10 -6.36 -48.80
C ALA A 289 -23.91 -7.79 -49.30
N ALA A 290 -22.66 -8.21 -49.53
CA ALA A 290 -22.35 -9.58 -49.97
C ALA A 290 -22.62 -10.64 -48.88
N GLN A 291 -22.47 -10.27 -47.61
CA GLN A 291 -22.70 -11.11 -46.43
C GLN A 291 -23.05 -10.25 -45.22
N TYR A 292 -23.83 -10.80 -44.30
CA TYR A 292 -24.23 -10.22 -43.02
C TYR A 292 -23.73 -11.12 -41.89
N ILE A 293 -22.99 -10.56 -40.94
CA ILE A 293 -22.53 -11.28 -39.76
C ILE A 293 -23.53 -10.99 -38.63
N ALA A 294 -24.15 -12.04 -38.09
CA ALA A 294 -25.24 -11.92 -37.15
C ALA A 294 -24.74 -11.55 -35.74
N LYS A 295 -25.40 -10.57 -35.11
CA LYS A 295 -25.00 -10.00 -33.82
C LYS A 295 -25.89 -10.55 -32.69
N GLY A 296 -25.37 -11.35 -31.76
CA GLY A 296 -26.15 -11.77 -30.59
C GLY A 296 -25.41 -12.74 -29.68
N ASN A 297 -25.95 -12.99 -28.48
CA ASN A 297 -25.30 -13.80 -27.46
C ASN A 297 -25.76 -15.27 -27.53
N VAL A 298 -25.36 -15.97 -28.60
CA VAL A 298 -25.51 -17.42 -28.72
C VAL A 298 -24.20 -18.07 -28.30
N VAL A 299 -24.22 -18.73 -27.15
CA VAL A 299 -23.05 -19.33 -26.52
C VAL A 299 -23.21 -20.83 -26.48
N PHE A 300 -22.13 -21.57 -26.69
CA PHE A 300 -22.08 -22.99 -26.36
C PHE A 300 -21.19 -23.15 -25.13
N GLU A 301 -21.73 -23.74 -24.06
CA GLU A 301 -21.15 -23.66 -22.70
C GLU A 301 -19.95 -24.59 -22.45
N GLY A 302 -19.45 -25.25 -23.50
CA GLY A 302 -18.30 -26.16 -23.44
C GLY A 302 -18.60 -27.48 -22.70
N ASN A 303 -17.54 -28.24 -22.42
CA ASN A 303 -17.62 -29.51 -21.69
C ASN A 303 -18.15 -29.32 -20.24
N PRO A 304 -19.27 -29.97 -19.84
CA PRO A 304 -19.82 -29.84 -18.49
C PRO A 304 -19.00 -30.58 -17.41
N ASN A 305 -18.04 -31.42 -17.80
CA ASN A 305 -17.22 -32.23 -16.91
C ASN A 305 -15.92 -31.53 -16.50
N TYR A 306 -15.37 -31.92 -15.34
CA TYR A 306 -14.07 -31.42 -14.90
C TYR A 306 -12.94 -32.02 -15.75
N THR A 307 -12.14 -31.15 -16.36
CA THR A 307 -10.96 -31.48 -17.17
C THR A 307 -9.72 -30.96 -16.47
N LEU A 308 -8.66 -31.77 -16.34
CA LEU A 308 -7.43 -31.41 -15.63
C LEU A 308 -6.66 -30.32 -16.41
N ILE A 309 -6.35 -29.20 -15.75
CA ILE A 309 -5.59 -28.07 -16.30
C ILE A 309 -4.19 -27.92 -15.71
N PHE A 310 -3.96 -28.49 -14.53
CA PHE A 310 -2.66 -28.47 -13.87
C PHE A 310 -2.53 -29.64 -12.91
N SER A 311 -1.34 -30.24 -12.88
CA SER A 311 -0.92 -31.11 -11.79
C SER A 311 0.55 -30.92 -11.43
N ASP A 312 0.83 -31.11 -10.14
CA ASP A 312 2.12 -31.55 -9.67
C ASP A 312 1.92 -32.80 -8.80
N GLU A 313 2.47 -33.91 -9.28
CA GLU A 313 2.44 -35.24 -8.65
C GLU A 313 3.72 -35.51 -7.85
N PHE A 314 4.59 -34.49 -7.71
CA PHE A 314 5.85 -34.52 -6.95
C PHE A 314 6.76 -35.74 -7.24
N ASN A 315 6.70 -36.24 -8.47
CA ASN A 315 7.50 -37.35 -8.97
C ASN A 315 8.97 -36.93 -9.17
N GLY A 316 9.81 -37.17 -8.16
CA GLY A 316 11.25 -36.94 -8.26
C GLY A 316 11.96 -36.85 -6.92
N SER A 317 13.04 -36.08 -6.88
CA SER A 317 13.78 -35.74 -5.65
C SER A 317 14.52 -34.41 -5.79
N GLY A 318 14.59 -33.61 -4.73
CA GLY A 318 15.33 -32.35 -4.69
C GLY A 318 14.44 -31.14 -4.42
N LEU A 319 14.57 -30.09 -5.23
CA LEU A 319 13.70 -28.91 -5.16
C LEU A 319 12.30 -29.22 -5.75
N PRO A 320 11.24 -28.49 -5.35
CA PRO A 320 9.99 -28.45 -6.12
C PRO A 320 10.26 -27.91 -7.53
N ASP A 321 9.42 -28.29 -8.50
CA ASP A 321 9.54 -27.79 -9.87
C ASP A 321 9.34 -26.28 -9.91
N LEU A 322 10.42 -25.55 -10.21
CA LEU A 322 10.43 -24.09 -10.25
C LEU A 322 9.70 -23.49 -11.46
N THR A 323 9.25 -24.31 -12.41
CA THR A 323 8.32 -23.90 -13.48
C THR A 323 6.86 -23.85 -13.01
N LYS A 324 6.53 -24.63 -11.96
CA LYS A 324 5.20 -24.75 -11.33
C LYS A 324 5.05 -23.96 -10.04
N TRP A 325 6.08 -24.00 -9.20
CA TRP A 325 6.09 -23.40 -7.86
C TRP A 325 7.11 -22.29 -7.72
N THR A 326 6.72 -21.21 -7.05
CA THR A 326 7.64 -20.22 -6.49
C THR A 326 7.75 -20.48 -5.00
N VAL A 327 8.95 -20.81 -4.51
CA VAL A 327 9.24 -20.75 -3.07
C VAL A 327 9.28 -19.27 -2.69
N ASP A 328 8.52 -18.87 -1.67
CA ASP A 328 8.17 -17.48 -1.37
C ASP A 328 8.69 -17.06 0.02
N PRO A 329 9.91 -16.50 0.13
CA PRO A 329 10.53 -16.20 1.42
C PRO A 329 9.92 -14.95 2.06
N ARG A 330 9.62 -15.01 3.35
CA ARG A 330 8.97 -13.93 4.12
C ARG A 330 9.60 -13.80 5.50
N PRO A 331 9.67 -12.58 6.06
CA PRO A 331 10.15 -12.38 7.43
C PRO A 331 9.20 -13.02 8.44
N LYS A 332 9.70 -13.21 9.66
CA LYS A 332 8.86 -13.55 10.83
C LYS A 332 7.79 -12.48 11.06
N ALA A 333 6.63 -12.91 11.55
CA ALA A 333 5.46 -12.09 11.86
C ALA A 333 4.98 -11.23 10.68
N TRP A 334 5.08 -11.78 9.46
CA TRP A 334 4.76 -11.05 8.23
C TRP A 334 3.29 -10.58 8.16
N ILE A 335 2.33 -11.44 8.53
CA ILE A 335 0.90 -11.09 8.60
C ILE A 335 0.33 -11.42 9.98
N ASN A 336 0.22 -12.70 10.36
CA ASN A 336 -0.63 -13.13 11.48
C ASN A 336 0.13 -13.28 12.82
N GLY A 337 1.22 -12.54 13.03
CA GLY A 337 2.07 -12.66 14.23
C GLY A 337 2.86 -13.98 14.33
N GLU A 338 2.93 -14.73 13.22
CA GLU A 338 3.65 -15.98 13.02
C GLU A 338 5.12 -15.91 13.48
N GLN A 339 5.68 -17.02 13.94
CA GLN A 339 7.02 -17.05 14.56
C GLN A 339 8.13 -17.59 13.65
N GLN A 340 7.79 -18.24 12.53
CA GLN A 340 8.75 -18.71 11.52
C GLN A 340 9.17 -17.63 10.53
N VAL A 341 10.40 -17.73 10.03
CA VAL A 341 10.78 -17.14 8.74
C VAL A 341 10.45 -18.15 7.64
N TYR A 342 9.73 -17.74 6.59
CA TYR A 342 9.61 -18.56 5.38
C TYR A 342 10.91 -18.39 4.56
N THR A 343 11.58 -19.50 4.24
CA THR A 343 12.94 -19.51 3.69
C THR A 343 13.00 -19.72 2.17
N ASP A 344 14.15 -19.39 1.56
CA ASP A 344 14.44 -19.68 0.15
C ASP A 344 14.95 -21.12 -0.08
N THR A 345 15.23 -21.47 -1.34
CA THR A 345 15.65 -22.80 -1.78
C THR A 345 16.98 -23.28 -1.18
N SER A 346 17.82 -22.41 -0.63
CA SER A 346 19.06 -22.80 0.05
C SER A 346 18.81 -23.54 1.38
N TYR A 347 17.63 -23.39 1.98
CA TYR A 347 17.25 -24.07 3.22
C TYR A 347 16.42 -25.33 2.96
N ASP A 348 16.60 -26.34 3.83
CA ASP A 348 15.87 -27.61 3.79
C ASP A 348 14.48 -27.51 4.44
N ASN A 349 13.62 -26.64 3.91
CA ASN A 349 12.24 -26.44 4.38
C ASN A 349 11.18 -26.79 3.33
N ALA A 350 11.54 -26.85 2.06
CA ALA A 350 10.70 -27.34 0.97
C ALA A 350 11.52 -28.24 0.05
N ARG A 351 11.20 -29.54 -0.01
CA ARG A 351 11.87 -30.51 -0.88
C ARG A 351 10.91 -31.56 -1.41
N VAL A 352 11.12 -32.01 -2.64
CA VAL A 352 10.49 -33.24 -3.14
C VAL A 352 11.30 -34.44 -2.63
N ARG A 353 10.65 -35.39 -1.97
CA ARG A 353 11.23 -36.62 -1.41
C ARG A 353 10.19 -37.73 -1.46
N ASN A 354 10.58 -38.93 -1.91
CA ASN A 354 9.75 -40.15 -1.87
C ASN A 354 8.36 -40.02 -2.51
N GLY A 355 8.22 -39.22 -3.58
CA GLY A 355 6.93 -38.96 -4.24
C GLY A 355 6.04 -37.92 -3.56
N CYS A 356 6.56 -37.15 -2.60
CA CYS A 356 5.82 -36.06 -1.96
C CYS A 356 6.64 -34.76 -1.93
N LEU A 357 5.96 -33.62 -1.99
CA LEU A 357 6.48 -32.36 -1.49
C LEU A 357 6.46 -32.40 0.05
N VAL A 358 7.62 -32.17 0.65
CA VAL A 358 7.83 -32.08 2.10
C VAL A 358 8.02 -30.61 2.46
N ILE A 359 7.07 -30.06 3.23
CA ILE A 359 7.16 -28.72 3.82
C ILE A 359 7.46 -28.88 5.31
N THR A 360 8.72 -28.65 5.70
CA THR A 360 9.23 -28.89 7.06
C THR A 360 9.33 -27.59 7.85
N GLY A 361 8.67 -27.55 9.01
CA GLY A 361 8.92 -26.56 10.05
C GLY A 361 9.98 -27.06 11.04
N LYS A 362 10.92 -26.19 11.44
CA LYS A 362 12.04 -26.59 12.32
C LYS A 362 12.60 -25.45 13.16
N ARG A 363 13.28 -25.81 14.26
CA ARG A 363 13.92 -24.87 15.19
C ARG A 363 15.42 -24.71 14.89
N ASP A 364 15.76 -24.01 13.82
CA ASP A 364 17.13 -23.89 13.30
C ASP A 364 17.66 -22.44 13.18
N PHE A 365 16.92 -21.43 13.64
CA PHE A 365 17.33 -20.02 13.64
C PHE A 365 17.75 -19.52 12.23
N PRO A 366 16.86 -19.51 11.22
CA PRO A 366 17.21 -19.31 9.80
C PRO A 366 17.84 -17.95 9.48
N ASN A 367 17.43 -16.89 10.18
CA ASN A 367 18.03 -15.56 10.10
C ASN A 367 19.16 -15.37 11.14
N TYR A 368 19.63 -16.47 11.74
CA TYR A 368 20.66 -16.56 12.78
C TYR A 368 20.27 -15.83 14.08
N ASN A 369 19.01 -15.42 14.24
CA ASN A 369 18.53 -14.62 15.36
C ASN A 369 17.89 -15.49 16.46
N THR A 370 18.37 -15.36 17.69
CA THR A 370 17.89 -16.14 18.84
C THR A 370 16.44 -15.82 19.24
N THR A 371 15.90 -14.66 18.86
CA THR A 371 14.47 -14.34 19.04
C THR A 371 13.57 -14.98 17.99
N ASP A 372 14.13 -15.44 16.86
CA ASP A 372 13.38 -15.91 15.70
C ASP A 372 13.82 -17.35 15.36
N PRO A 373 13.64 -18.30 16.29
CA PRO A 373 14.32 -19.59 16.23
C PRO A 373 13.74 -20.56 15.20
N TRP A 374 12.69 -20.16 14.47
CA TRP A 374 11.85 -21.03 13.64
C TRP A 374 12.01 -20.74 12.15
N SER A 375 12.10 -21.80 11.34
CA SER A 375 11.98 -21.74 9.88
C SER A 375 10.84 -22.63 9.38
N SER A 376 10.32 -22.27 8.21
CA SER A 376 9.41 -23.10 7.40
C SER A 376 9.51 -22.69 5.92
N ALA A 377 8.64 -23.20 5.07
CA ALA A 377 8.48 -22.75 3.69
C ALA A 377 7.02 -22.43 3.34
N ARG A 378 6.89 -21.59 2.31
CA ARG A 378 5.66 -21.18 1.63
C ARG A 378 5.91 -21.32 0.13
N LEU A 379 4.99 -21.95 -0.59
CA LEU A 379 5.07 -22.15 -2.04
C LEU A 379 3.80 -21.61 -2.69
N ILE A 380 3.94 -20.92 -3.83
CA ILE A 380 2.82 -20.28 -4.55
C ILE A 380 2.85 -20.62 -6.05
N THR A 381 1.69 -20.78 -6.69
CA THR A 381 1.57 -20.96 -8.16
C THR A 381 1.39 -19.64 -8.94
N GLN A 382 1.52 -18.49 -8.28
CA GLN A 382 1.25 -17.17 -8.86
C GLN A 382 2.09 -16.89 -10.12
N ASN A 383 1.45 -16.48 -11.22
CA ASN A 383 2.03 -16.28 -12.55
C ASN A 383 2.60 -17.57 -13.18
N LYS A 384 2.12 -18.74 -12.74
CA LYS A 384 2.53 -20.07 -13.25
C LYS A 384 1.30 -20.91 -13.59
N VAL A 385 0.35 -20.99 -12.65
CA VAL A 385 -1.03 -21.40 -12.88
C VAL A 385 -1.94 -20.54 -12.02
N ASP A 386 -2.74 -19.72 -12.71
CA ASP A 386 -3.72 -18.78 -12.16
C ASP A 386 -5.07 -19.01 -12.86
N PHE A 387 -6.11 -19.37 -12.12
CA PHE A 387 -7.39 -19.85 -12.65
C PHE A 387 -8.59 -19.17 -11.99
N LYS A 388 -9.71 -19.10 -12.71
CA LYS A 388 -11.00 -18.62 -12.20
C LYS A 388 -12.03 -19.72 -12.32
N TYR A 389 -12.69 -20.06 -11.21
CA TYR A 389 -13.57 -21.23 -11.11
C TYR A 389 -12.82 -22.55 -11.37
N GLY A 390 -13.40 -23.67 -10.95
CA GLY A 390 -12.82 -25.01 -11.14
C GLY A 390 -12.91 -25.88 -9.91
N LYS A 391 -12.19 -27.01 -9.93
CA LYS A 391 -11.97 -27.89 -8.79
C LYS A 391 -10.49 -27.89 -8.44
N VAL A 392 -10.18 -27.77 -7.15
CA VAL A 392 -8.84 -28.01 -6.59
C VAL A 392 -8.90 -29.28 -5.75
N GLU A 393 -7.89 -30.13 -5.90
CA GLU A 393 -7.65 -31.29 -5.03
C GLU A 393 -6.19 -31.31 -4.60
N VAL A 394 -5.95 -31.35 -3.29
CA VAL A 394 -4.62 -31.46 -2.69
C VAL A 394 -4.63 -32.61 -1.71
N ARG A 395 -3.86 -33.66 -2.02
CA ARG A 395 -3.76 -34.83 -1.14
C ARG A 395 -2.57 -34.67 -0.20
N ALA A 396 -2.84 -34.59 1.10
CA ALA A 396 -1.83 -34.24 2.09
C ALA A 396 -1.98 -34.97 3.43
N ARG A 397 -0.87 -35.05 4.17
CA ARG A 397 -0.79 -35.48 5.57
C ARG A 397 -0.14 -34.35 6.38
N LEU A 398 -0.71 -34.03 7.53
CA LEU A 398 -0.47 -32.79 8.27
C LEU A 398 0.47 -33.00 9.48
N PRO A 399 1.19 -31.97 9.94
CA PRO A 399 2.01 -32.03 11.14
C PRO A 399 1.17 -32.06 12.42
N ARG A 400 1.61 -32.86 13.39
CA ARG A 400 1.03 -32.98 14.74
C ARG A 400 1.48 -31.87 15.69
N ALA A 401 2.66 -31.29 15.46
CA ALA A 401 3.37 -30.47 16.44
C ALA A 401 2.56 -29.29 17.01
N ARG A 402 2.52 -29.13 18.34
CA ARG A 402 1.80 -28.01 18.97
C ARG A 402 2.43 -26.68 18.61
N GLY A 403 1.60 -25.76 18.12
CA GLY A 403 2.00 -24.54 17.44
C GLY A 403 1.98 -24.62 15.92
N SER A 404 1.72 -25.79 15.31
CA SER A 404 1.60 -25.90 13.84
C SER A 404 0.33 -25.21 13.33
N TRP A 405 0.44 -24.63 12.15
CA TRP A 405 -0.69 -24.14 11.34
C TRP A 405 -0.40 -24.39 9.85
N PRO A 406 -0.53 -25.65 9.39
CA PRO A 406 -0.53 -25.97 7.95
C PRO A 406 -1.76 -25.36 7.25
N ALA A 407 -1.57 -24.91 6.01
CA ALA A 407 -2.64 -24.32 5.21
C ALA A 407 -2.54 -24.71 3.71
N ILE A 408 -3.70 -24.97 3.11
CA ILE A 408 -3.94 -25.12 1.67
C ILE A 408 -5.00 -24.10 1.29
N TRP A 409 -4.64 -23.07 0.55
CA TRP A 409 -5.46 -21.88 0.35
C TRP A 409 -5.15 -21.21 -0.98
N LEU A 410 -6.05 -20.32 -1.41
CA LEU A 410 -5.92 -19.57 -2.65
C LEU A 410 -6.01 -18.06 -2.36
N MET A 411 -5.16 -17.30 -3.04
CA MET A 411 -5.21 -15.83 -3.06
C MET A 411 -5.45 -15.32 -4.48
N PRO A 412 -6.07 -14.14 -4.64
CA PRO A 412 -6.24 -13.49 -5.93
C PRO A 412 -4.85 -13.15 -6.52
N THR A 413 -4.66 -13.44 -7.80
CA THR A 413 -3.40 -13.14 -8.50
C THR A 413 -3.25 -11.64 -8.76
N THR A 414 -4.36 -10.91 -8.86
CA THR A 414 -4.44 -9.44 -8.99
C THR A 414 -5.39 -8.85 -7.96
N SER A 415 -5.01 -7.73 -7.34
CA SER A 415 -5.82 -7.00 -6.35
C SER A 415 -6.95 -6.18 -7.00
N ALA A 416 -7.81 -6.81 -7.80
CA ALA A 416 -8.80 -6.14 -8.65
C ALA A 416 -9.78 -5.22 -7.89
N TYR A 417 -10.12 -5.57 -6.64
CA TYR A 417 -11.00 -4.78 -5.78
C TYR A 417 -10.24 -4.00 -4.69
N GLY A 418 -8.90 -4.03 -4.73
CA GLY A 418 -8.01 -3.47 -3.73
C GLY A 418 -7.34 -4.55 -2.86
N ALA A 419 -6.65 -4.10 -1.81
CA ALA A 419 -5.83 -4.98 -0.95
C ALA A 419 -6.69 -5.97 -0.16
N TRP A 420 -6.08 -7.04 0.37
CA TRP A 420 -6.78 -7.97 1.27
C TRP A 420 -7.50 -7.20 2.40
N PRO A 421 -8.76 -7.53 2.75
CA PRO A 421 -9.57 -8.66 2.27
C PRO A 421 -10.47 -8.32 1.06
N GLN A 422 -10.29 -7.16 0.40
CA GLN A 422 -11.19 -6.66 -0.66
C GLN A 422 -11.27 -7.58 -1.88
N SER A 423 -10.13 -8.15 -2.30
CA SER A 423 -10.05 -9.08 -3.44
C SER A 423 -10.22 -10.56 -3.03
N GLY A 424 -10.56 -10.83 -1.77
CA GLY A 424 -10.86 -12.17 -1.26
C GLY A 424 -9.66 -13.06 -0.91
N GLU A 425 -9.97 -14.18 -0.27
CA GLU A 425 -9.08 -15.30 0.10
C GLU A 425 -9.96 -16.55 0.32
N LEU A 426 -9.46 -17.74 -0.05
CA LEU A 426 -10.22 -19.00 -0.03
C LEU A 426 -9.39 -20.14 0.58
N ASP A 427 -9.73 -20.52 1.80
CA ASP A 427 -8.96 -21.48 2.59
C ASP A 427 -9.61 -22.86 2.49
N ILE A 428 -9.01 -23.72 1.66
CA ILE A 428 -9.51 -25.08 1.43
C ILE A 428 -9.37 -25.90 2.71
N MET A 429 -8.18 -25.85 3.30
CA MET A 429 -7.81 -26.58 4.51
C MET A 429 -6.93 -25.69 5.36
N GLU A 430 -7.37 -25.44 6.58
CA GLU A 430 -6.50 -25.04 7.69
C GLU A 430 -6.57 -26.10 8.78
N HIS A 431 -5.48 -26.29 9.51
CA HIS A 431 -5.46 -27.11 10.72
C HIS A 431 -4.54 -26.45 11.75
N VAL A 432 -4.77 -26.72 13.04
CA VAL A 432 -3.98 -26.15 14.14
C VAL A 432 -3.55 -27.26 15.09
N GLY A 433 -2.24 -27.43 15.30
CA GLY A 433 -1.69 -28.49 16.16
C GLY A 433 -2.11 -28.38 17.64
N ASN A 434 -2.51 -27.19 18.11
CA ASN A 434 -3.08 -26.99 19.44
C ASN A 434 -4.58 -27.35 19.56
N SER A 435 -5.28 -27.50 18.43
CA SER A 435 -6.66 -28.01 18.35
C SER A 435 -6.67 -29.28 17.49
N PHE A 436 -5.80 -30.23 17.85
CA PHE A 436 -5.42 -31.33 16.98
C PHE A 436 -6.61 -32.12 16.41
N GLY A 437 -6.54 -32.48 15.13
CA GLY A 437 -7.63 -33.07 14.36
C GLY A 437 -8.75 -32.12 13.95
N THR A 438 -8.83 -30.88 14.45
CA THR A 438 -9.81 -29.89 13.97
C THR A 438 -9.33 -29.26 12.67
N VAL A 439 -9.93 -29.66 11.55
CA VAL A 439 -9.65 -29.11 10.22
C VAL A 439 -10.75 -28.12 9.84
N LEU A 440 -10.38 -26.97 9.29
CA LEU A 440 -11.29 -25.90 8.89
C LEU A 440 -11.26 -25.67 7.37
N SER A 441 -12.35 -25.13 6.84
CA SER A 441 -12.35 -24.40 5.57
C SER A 441 -12.95 -23.01 5.84
N THR A 442 -12.36 -21.96 5.24
CA THR A 442 -12.68 -20.55 5.51
C THR A 442 -12.82 -19.77 4.20
N VAL A 443 -13.64 -18.73 4.23
CA VAL A 443 -13.81 -17.74 3.16
C VAL A 443 -13.64 -16.35 3.77
N HIS A 444 -12.82 -15.52 3.16
CA HIS A 444 -12.59 -14.15 3.61
C HIS A 444 -12.94 -13.13 2.51
N THR A 445 -13.70 -12.10 2.90
CA THR A 445 -14.24 -11.04 2.02
C THR A 445 -14.20 -9.68 2.73
N GLN A 446 -14.43 -8.58 2.01
CA GLN A 446 -14.48 -7.24 2.63
C GLN A 446 -15.55 -7.14 3.73
N ASN A 447 -16.69 -7.81 3.56
CA ASN A 447 -17.78 -7.77 4.54
C ASN A 447 -17.65 -8.87 5.61
N ASN A 448 -16.96 -9.98 5.35
CA ASN A 448 -16.78 -11.06 6.33
C ASN A 448 -15.32 -11.51 6.42
N ASN A 449 -14.61 -11.06 7.45
CA ASN A 449 -13.23 -11.47 7.75
C ASN A 449 -12.92 -11.33 9.25
N TRP A 450 -11.81 -11.93 9.68
CA TRP A 450 -11.42 -11.95 11.09
C TRP A 450 -11.15 -10.56 11.71
N GLN A 451 -10.92 -9.51 10.92
CA GLN A 451 -10.71 -8.15 11.43
C GLN A 451 -12.02 -7.41 11.77
N ASN A 452 -13.14 -7.81 11.16
CA ASN A 452 -14.46 -7.22 11.43
C ASN A 452 -15.42 -8.14 12.21
N GLY A 453 -14.95 -9.33 12.60
CA GLY A 453 -15.73 -10.33 13.34
C GLY A 453 -16.68 -11.17 12.48
N GLY A 454 -16.63 -11.03 11.15
CA GLY A 454 -17.37 -11.86 10.22
C GLY A 454 -16.61 -13.16 9.91
N HIS A 455 -17.24 -14.31 10.14
CA HIS A 455 -16.63 -15.63 9.93
C HIS A 455 -17.50 -16.47 8.99
N LEU A 456 -16.95 -16.82 7.83
CA LEU A 456 -17.54 -17.73 6.85
C LEU A 456 -16.71 -19.02 6.82
N SER A 457 -16.83 -19.83 7.87
CA SER A 457 -16.04 -21.04 8.06
C SER A 457 -16.90 -22.22 8.53
N ALA A 458 -16.43 -23.44 8.29
CA ALA A 458 -16.87 -24.62 9.03
C ALA A 458 -15.69 -25.56 9.32
N SER A 459 -15.83 -26.40 10.34
CA SER A 459 -14.79 -27.33 10.77
C SER A 459 -15.28 -28.77 10.93
N ARG A 460 -14.35 -29.71 10.76
CA ARG A 460 -14.57 -31.16 10.90
C ARG A 460 -13.45 -31.77 11.74
N LEU A 461 -13.82 -32.70 12.62
CA LEU A 461 -12.86 -33.51 13.37
C LEU A 461 -12.37 -34.66 12.49
N MET A 462 -11.06 -34.72 12.26
CA MET A 462 -10.34 -35.74 11.51
C MET A 462 -9.11 -36.13 12.37
N PRO A 463 -9.22 -37.14 13.25
CA PRO A 463 -8.22 -37.40 14.30
C PRO A 463 -6.93 -38.06 13.78
N ASP A 464 -6.90 -38.43 12.50
CA ASP A 464 -5.91 -39.25 11.81
C ASP A 464 -5.04 -38.46 10.81
N VAL A 465 -5.23 -37.14 10.72
CA VAL A 465 -4.54 -36.25 9.74
C VAL A 465 -3.02 -36.26 9.79
N ASP A 466 -2.41 -36.74 10.87
CA ASP A 466 -0.96 -36.90 10.99
C ASP A 466 -0.45 -38.31 10.62
N THR A 467 -1.34 -39.26 10.37
CA THR A 467 -1.02 -40.65 10.00
C THR A 467 -1.54 -41.05 8.61
N VAL A 468 -2.66 -40.46 8.17
CA VAL A 468 -3.32 -40.76 6.89
C VAL A 468 -3.17 -39.57 5.93
N PHE A 469 -3.06 -39.86 4.62
CA PHE A 469 -3.14 -38.85 3.56
C PHE A 469 -4.59 -38.66 3.11
N HIS A 470 -5.17 -37.51 3.46
CA HIS A 470 -6.52 -37.11 3.07
C HIS A 470 -6.51 -36.23 1.82
N THR A 471 -7.59 -36.24 1.05
CA THR A 471 -7.78 -35.32 -0.08
C THR A 471 -8.62 -34.13 0.36
N TYR A 472 -7.97 -32.97 0.48
CA TYR A 472 -8.61 -31.70 0.73
C TYR A 472 -8.93 -31.03 -0.61
N GLY A 473 -10.17 -30.58 -0.81
CA GLY A 473 -10.58 -30.03 -2.10
C GLY A 473 -11.67 -28.96 -2.03
N MET A 474 -11.80 -28.25 -3.13
CA MET A 474 -12.75 -27.15 -3.30
C MET A 474 -13.31 -27.19 -4.71
N GLU A 475 -14.62 -27.10 -4.86
CA GLU A 475 -15.33 -26.87 -6.11
C GLU A 475 -15.91 -25.46 -6.11
N TRP A 476 -15.42 -24.60 -7.01
CA TRP A 476 -15.72 -23.18 -7.10
C TRP A 476 -16.36 -22.87 -8.46
N THR A 477 -17.55 -22.29 -8.43
CA THR A 477 -18.31 -21.81 -9.60
C THR A 477 -18.70 -20.36 -9.40
N GLU A 478 -19.39 -19.75 -10.37
CA GLU A 478 -20.00 -18.43 -10.22
C GLU A 478 -21.12 -18.37 -9.16
N ASP A 479 -21.67 -19.52 -8.76
CA ASP A 479 -22.84 -19.62 -7.86
C ASP A 479 -22.48 -20.10 -6.45
N SER A 480 -21.37 -20.82 -6.28
CA SER A 480 -20.97 -21.34 -4.98
C SER A 480 -19.50 -21.75 -4.90
N ILE A 481 -18.97 -21.77 -3.68
CA ILE A 481 -17.73 -22.46 -3.32
C ILE A 481 -18.10 -23.58 -2.35
N VAL A 482 -17.78 -24.81 -2.72
CA VAL A 482 -18.05 -26.03 -1.96
C VAL A 482 -16.73 -26.63 -1.53
N PHE A 483 -16.51 -26.79 -0.23
CA PHE A 483 -15.29 -27.41 0.31
C PHE A 483 -15.55 -28.87 0.68
N LEU A 484 -14.59 -29.76 0.39
CA LEU A 484 -14.72 -31.21 0.54
C LEU A 484 -13.46 -31.82 1.17
N PHE A 485 -13.63 -32.68 2.16
CA PHE A 485 -12.57 -33.51 2.73
C PHE A 485 -12.91 -34.99 2.47
N ASP A 486 -12.02 -35.68 1.76
CA ASP A 486 -12.20 -37.06 1.27
C ASP A 486 -13.51 -37.23 0.47
N GLY A 487 -13.74 -36.30 -0.47
CA GLY A 487 -14.96 -36.22 -1.29
C GLY A 487 -16.24 -35.85 -0.52
N THR A 488 -16.18 -35.78 0.82
CA THR A 488 -17.32 -35.45 1.68
C THR A 488 -17.35 -33.96 1.97
N LYS A 489 -18.49 -33.31 1.69
CA LYS A 489 -18.68 -31.87 1.86
C LYS A 489 -18.46 -31.39 3.30
N ASN A 490 -17.51 -30.47 3.51
CA ASN A 490 -17.27 -29.77 4.77
C ASN A 490 -18.10 -28.48 4.86
N TYR A 491 -17.99 -27.60 3.86
CA TYR A 491 -18.61 -26.27 3.86
C TYR A 491 -19.21 -25.91 2.49
N THR A 492 -20.08 -24.90 2.46
CA THR A 492 -20.59 -24.30 1.23
C THR A 492 -20.87 -22.82 1.44
N TYR A 493 -20.18 -21.96 0.71
CA TYR A 493 -20.53 -20.55 0.58
C TYR A 493 -21.26 -20.34 -0.74
N VAL A 494 -22.55 -20.00 -0.67
CA VAL A 494 -23.37 -19.69 -1.86
C VAL A 494 -23.19 -18.21 -2.20
N ASN A 495 -23.04 -17.88 -3.49
CA ASN A 495 -22.94 -16.51 -3.94
C ASN A 495 -24.23 -15.74 -3.62
N PRO A 496 -24.19 -14.68 -2.79
CA PRO A 496 -25.38 -13.91 -2.45
C PRO A 496 -25.89 -13.02 -3.61
N LYS A 497 -25.16 -12.96 -4.73
CA LYS A 497 -25.43 -12.15 -5.93
C LYS A 497 -25.61 -10.65 -5.61
N THR A 498 -24.85 -10.15 -4.63
CA THR A 498 -24.85 -8.74 -4.18
C THR A 498 -23.75 -7.91 -4.84
N THR A 499 -22.54 -7.86 -4.26
CA THR A 499 -21.40 -7.07 -4.74
C THR A 499 -20.08 -7.76 -4.43
N TRP A 500 -18.97 -7.30 -5.03
CA TRP A 500 -17.62 -7.79 -4.75
C TRP A 500 -17.22 -7.79 -3.28
N ARG A 501 -17.90 -7.01 -2.41
CA ARG A 501 -17.62 -7.01 -0.97
C ARG A 501 -18.02 -8.31 -0.26
N ASP A 502 -18.99 -9.03 -0.84
CA ASP A 502 -19.45 -10.34 -0.40
C ASP A 502 -18.93 -11.45 -1.35
N TRP A 503 -18.79 -11.15 -2.64
CA TRP A 503 -18.29 -12.08 -3.64
C TRP A 503 -17.19 -11.48 -4.53
N PRO A 504 -15.94 -11.40 -4.04
CA PRO A 504 -14.77 -11.04 -4.87
C PRO A 504 -14.25 -12.21 -5.74
N PHE A 505 -14.91 -13.36 -5.67
CA PHE A 505 -14.46 -14.63 -6.26
C PHE A 505 -14.86 -14.78 -7.73
N ASP A 506 -14.61 -13.73 -8.52
CA ASP A 506 -14.86 -13.64 -9.97
C ASP A 506 -13.59 -13.24 -10.77
N GLN A 507 -12.42 -13.32 -10.11
CA GLN A 507 -11.07 -13.06 -10.63
C GLN A 507 -10.23 -14.34 -10.75
N LYS A 508 -9.00 -14.26 -11.28
CA LYS A 508 -8.04 -15.38 -11.24
C LYS A 508 -7.34 -15.47 -9.88
N PHE A 509 -7.26 -16.67 -9.32
CA PHE A 509 -6.60 -17.01 -8.06
C PHE A 509 -5.47 -18.04 -8.30
N HIS A 510 -4.52 -18.12 -7.37
CA HIS A 510 -3.40 -19.07 -7.38
C HIS A 510 -3.34 -19.87 -6.06
N VAL A 511 -2.80 -21.09 -6.11
CA VAL A 511 -2.66 -21.97 -4.94
C VAL A 511 -1.46 -21.57 -4.09
N ILE A 512 -1.62 -21.65 -2.77
CA ILE A 512 -0.60 -21.48 -1.76
C ILE A 512 -0.55 -22.73 -0.88
N LEU A 513 0.67 -23.20 -0.59
CA LEU A 513 0.95 -24.24 0.41
C LEU A 513 1.96 -23.69 1.42
N ASN A 514 1.67 -23.76 2.73
CA ASN A 514 2.65 -23.45 3.77
C ASN A 514 2.40 -24.18 5.08
N LEU A 515 3.40 -24.11 5.95
CA LEU A 515 3.31 -24.53 7.36
C LEU A 515 3.72 -23.35 8.26
N ALA A 516 2.74 -22.62 8.79
CA ALA A 516 2.98 -21.58 9.79
C ALA A 516 3.29 -22.20 11.17
N ILE A 517 3.96 -21.41 12.02
CA ILE A 517 4.38 -21.81 13.37
C ILE A 517 4.01 -20.68 14.35
N GLY A 518 3.07 -20.96 15.25
CA GLY A 518 2.49 -19.97 16.17
C GLY A 518 1.60 -18.97 15.43
N GLY A 519 1.69 -17.69 15.82
CA GLY A 519 0.78 -16.65 15.34
C GLY A 519 -0.64 -16.77 15.92
N GLY A 520 -1.57 -16.00 15.37
CA GLY A 520 -2.92 -15.83 15.91
C GLY A 520 -3.73 -17.13 16.05
N MET A 521 -3.61 -18.06 15.09
CA MET A 521 -4.30 -19.35 15.12
C MET A 521 -3.41 -20.50 15.60
N GLY A 522 -2.16 -20.59 15.12
CA GLY A 522 -1.22 -21.63 15.57
C GLY A 522 -0.92 -21.57 17.07
N GLY A 523 -0.88 -20.37 17.67
CA GLY A 523 -0.87 -20.18 19.12
C GLY A 523 0.43 -20.58 19.82
N ALA A 524 0.31 -21.26 20.97
CA ALA A 524 1.45 -21.61 21.82
C ALA A 524 2.30 -22.75 21.22
N ILE A 525 3.60 -22.52 21.05
CA ILE A 525 4.50 -23.49 20.40
C ILE A 525 5.15 -24.39 21.45
N THR A 526 4.93 -25.71 21.38
CA THR A 526 5.68 -26.65 22.24
C THR A 526 6.94 -27.10 21.51
N ALA A 527 8.08 -26.51 21.89
CA ALA A 527 9.32 -26.63 21.11
C ALA A 527 9.95 -28.05 21.07
N ALA A 528 9.45 -29.00 21.85
CA ALA A 528 9.88 -30.40 21.82
C ALA A 528 9.19 -31.23 20.73
N ASP A 529 8.09 -30.74 20.15
CA ASP A 529 7.31 -31.45 19.12
C ASP A 529 7.89 -31.24 17.70
N TRP A 530 8.98 -30.49 17.56
CA TRP A 530 9.56 -30.06 16.28
C TRP A 530 10.99 -30.61 16.11
N PRO A 531 11.46 -30.90 14.88
CA PRO A 531 10.85 -30.58 13.58
C PRO A 531 9.68 -31.50 13.20
N ASP A 532 8.75 -30.96 12.42
CA ASP A 532 7.59 -31.68 11.89
C ASP A 532 7.25 -31.15 10.48
N SER A 533 6.49 -31.90 9.69
CA SER A 533 6.28 -31.60 8.27
C SER A 533 4.87 -31.87 7.78
N MET A 534 4.38 -30.97 6.92
CA MET A 534 3.28 -31.25 6.02
C MET A 534 3.82 -32.01 4.80
N LEU A 535 3.22 -33.15 4.47
CA LEU A 535 3.51 -33.89 3.25
C LEU A 535 2.38 -33.68 2.25
N VAL A 536 2.70 -33.39 0.99
CA VAL A 536 1.74 -33.29 -0.11
C VAL A 536 2.10 -34.30 -1.19
N ASP A 537 1.18 -35.22 -1.47
CA ASP A 537 1.27 -36.32 -2.43
C ASP A 537 0.99 -35.82 -3.85
N TYR A 538 -0.06 -35.02 -4.04
CA TYR A 538 -0.30 -34.27 -5.27
C TYR A 538 -1.05 -32.96 -5.04
N VAL A 539 -0.93 -32.05 -6.00
CA VAL A 539 -1.84 -30.92 -6.24
C VAL A 539 -2.40 -31.07 -7.64
N ARG A 540 -3.73 -31.05 -7.79
CA ARG A 540 -4.44 -31.09 -9.07
C ARG A 540 -5.47 -29.96 -9.14
N VAL A 541 -5.58 -29.33 -10.31
CA VAL A 541 -6.62 -28.34 -10.61
C VAL A 541 -7.31 -28.71 -11.91
N TYR A 542 -8.64 -28.63 -11.90
CA TYR A 542 -9.52 -28.98 -13.01
C TYR A 542 -10.51 -27.85 -13.29
N GLN A 543 -11.04 -27.75 -14.51
CA GLN A 543 -12.11 -26.80 -14.84
C GLN A 543 -13.24 -27.44 -15.66
N LYS A 544 -14.41 -26.81 -15.62
CA LYS A 544 -15.56 -27.06 -16.52
C LYS A 544 -15.60 -25.98 -17.60
N GLY A 545 -16.32 -26.23 -18.69
CA GLY A 545 -16.46 -25.32 -19.82
C GLY A 545 -15.21 -25.24 -20.71
N ILE A 546 -14.26 -26.16 -20.55
CA ILE A 546 -13.02 -26.25 -21.32
C ILE A 546 -12.92 -27.57 -22.10
N GLY A 547 -12.39 -27.49 -23.31
CA GLY A 547 -12.15 -28.67 -24.14
C GLY A 547 -11.02 -29.55 -23.61
N THR A 548 -10.78 -30.67 -24.29
CA THR A 548 -9.55 -31.44 -24.05
C THR A 548 -8.35 -30.54 -24.33
N PRO A 549 -7.34 -30.43 -23.43
CA PRO A 549 -6.17 -29.61 -23.67
C PRO A 549 -5.41 -30.11 -24.91
N VAL A 550 -5.37 -29.27 -25.93
CA VAL A 550 -4.56 -29.46 -27.13
C VAL A 550 -3.60 -28.29 -27.24
N PRO A 551 -2.35 -28.47 -27.70
CA PRO A 551 -1.45 -27.35 -27.89
C PRO A 551 -2.08 -26.29 -28.80
N ASP A 552 -1.95 -25.02 -28.42
CA ASP A 552 -2.37 -23.86 -29.21
C ASP A 552 -1.20 -22.86 -29.42
N SER A 553 -0.45 -22.55 -28.36
CA SER A 553 0.63 -21.57 -28.42
C SER A 553 1.93 -22.04 -27.78
N MET A 554 3.04 -21.32 -28.05
CA MET A 554 4.36 -21.65 -27.54
C MET A 554 5.24 -20.41 -27.41
N ILE A 555 6.03 -20.33 -26.33
CA ILE A 555 6.96 -19.23 -26.05
C ILE A 555 8.37 -19.79 -25.89
N ILE A 556 9.34 -19.25 -26.63
CA ILE A 556 10.77 -19.56 -26.51
C ILE A 556 11.46 -18.55 -25.59
N SER A 557 12.39 -19.02 -24.77
CA SER A 557 13.31 -18.22 -23.97
C SER A 557 14.76 -18.68 -24.17
N PRO A 558 15.77 -17.79 -24.29
CA PRO A 558 15.63 -16.35 -24.43
C PRO A 558 15.12 -15.97 -25.83
N ALA A 559 14.13 -15.07 -25.89
CA ALA A 559 13.74 -14.43 -27.15
C ALA A 559 14.76 -13.33 -27.53
N ASN A 560 15.02 -13.19 -28.84
CA ASN A 560 15.66 -12.04 -29.49
C ASN A 560 16.97 -11.54 -28.81
N ARG A 561 18.06 -12.28 -29.03
CA ARG A 561 19.43 -11.95 -28.60
C ARG A 561 20.30 -11.46 -29.77
N ALA A 562 21.45 -10.86 -29.48
CA ALA A 562 22.53 -10.68 -30.45
C ALA A 562 23.77 -11.44 -29.98
N PHE A 563 24.46 -12.11 -30.91
CA PHE A 563 25.46 -13.13 -30.61
C PHE A 563 26.69 -13.04 -31.55
N ILE A 564 27.71 -13.86 -31.31
CA ILE A 564 29.00 -13.84 -32.03
C ILE A 564 29.28 -15.24 -32.59
N PRO A 565 29.85 -15.37 -33.81
CA PRO A 565 30.19 -16.67 -34.41
C PRO A 565 31.07 -17.57 -33.52
N GLY A 566 30.78 -18.88 -33.54
CA GLY A 566 31.56 -19.92 -32.87
C GLY A 566 31.18 -20.19 -31.41
N LYS A 567 29.96 -19.82 -31.00
CA LYS A 567 29.46 -19.98 -29.61
C LYS A 567 28.26 -20.91 -29.52
N LYS A 568 28.03 -21.43 -28.31
CA LYS A 568 26.87 -22.25 -27.94
C LYS A 568 25.88 -21.43 -27.10
N TYR A 569 24.59 -21.74 -27.21
CA TYR A 569 23.51 -20.99 -26.57
C TYR A 569 22.34 -21.91 -26.17
N GLN A 570 21.86 -21.81 -24.94
CA GLN A 570 20.77 -22.65 -24.42
C GLN A 570 19.41 -21.96 -24.59
N TYR A 571 18.50 -22.62 -25.29
CA TYR A 571 17.09 -22.24 -25.38
C TYR A 571 16.19 -23.17 -24.55
N THR A 572 15.02 -22.67 -24.15
CA THR A 572 13.91 -23.44 -23.59
C THR A 572 12.62 -22.99 -24.27
N ALA A 573 11.57 -23.83 -24.24
CA ALA A 573 10.25 -23.46 -24.70
C ALA A 573 9.21 -23.89 -23.67
N ARG A 574 8.13 -23.11 -23.53
CA ARG A 574 6.89 -23.51 -22.85
C ARG A 574 5.79 -23.60 -23.89
N ILE A 575 5.00 -24.67 -23.86
CA ILE A 575 3.84 -24.89 -24.71
C ILE A 575 2.60 -24.65 -23.86
N PHE A 576 1.54 -24.08 -24.45
CA PHE A 576 0.27 -23.79 -23.80
C PHE A 576 -0.88 -24.39 -24.60
N ASP A 577 -1.96 -24.74 -23.91
CA ASP A 577 -3.20 -25.19 -24.51
C ASP A 577 -4.06 -24.02 -25.02
N GLN A 578 -5.19 -24.33 -25.65
CA GLN A 578 -6.16 -23.35 -26.17
C GLN A 578 -6.88 -22.50 -25.10
N ASN A 579 -6.50 -22.64 -23.83
CA ASN A 579 -7.07 -21.94 -22.68
C ASN A 579 -5.98 -21.19 -21.86
N ASP A 580 -4.79 -21.00 -22.44
CA ASP A 580 -3.56 -20.43 -21.83
C ASP A 580 -2.93 -21.29 -20.70
N PHE A 581 -3.27 -22.57 -20.55
CA PHE A 581 -2.66 -23.44 -19.53
C PHE A 581 -1.38 -24.13 -20.02
N PRO A 582 -0.30 -24.19 -19.22
CA PRO A 582 0.97 -24.77 -19.64
C PRO A 582 0.89 -26.30 -19.80
N MET A 583 1.45 -26.82 -20.89
CA MET A 583 1.45 -28.26 -21.23
C MET A 583 2.84 -28.91 -21.10
N GLU A 584 2.87 -30.12 -20.55
CA GLU A 584 4.06 -30.96 -20.40
C GLU A 584 4.43 -31.67 -21.71
N LEU A 585 4.98 -30.92 -22.67
CA LEU A 585 5.40 -31.46 -23.97
C LEU A 585 6.86 -31.12 -24.27
N THR A 586 7.59 -32.10 -24.82
CA THR A 586 9.00 -31.93 -25.20
C THR A 586 9.12 -31.27 -26.57
N PRO A 587 9.71 -30.06 -26.68
CA PRO A 587 9.86 -29.37 -27.96
C PRO A 587 10.92 -30.02 -28.86
N VAL A 588 10.62 -30.11 -30.15
CA VAL A 588 11.59 -30.47 -31.21
C VAL A 588 12.26 -29.19 -31.71
N TRP A 589 13.60 -29.15 -31.70
CA TRP A 589 14.38 -27.95 -32.05
C TRP A 589 15.00 -28.03 -33.43
N THR A 590 14.99 -26.91 -34.15
CA THR A 590 15.74 -26.68 -35.39
C THR A 590 16.35 -25.27 -35.39
N ILE A 591 17.35 -25.02 -36.24
CA ILE A 591 18.01 -23.72 -36.36
C ILE A 591 18.40 -23.45 -37.82
N THR A 592 18.24 -22.21 -38.28
CA THR A 592 18.56 -21.82 -39.67
C THR A 592 20.05 -21.49 -39.86
N GLY A 593 20.54 -21.55 -41.11
CA GLY A 593 21.89 -21.10 -41.50
C GLY A 593 22.96 -22.20 -41.56
N THR A 594 23.81 -22.13 -42.58
CA THR A 594 24.83 -23.16 -42.89
C THR A 594 25.88 -23.29 -41.79
N GLY A 595 26.11 -24.52 -41.32
CA GLY A 595 27.08 -24.83 -40.27
C GLY A 595 26.57 -24.61 -38.84
N ASN A 596 25.33 -24.15 -38.68
CA ASN A 596 24.67 -24.05 -37.38
C ASN A 596 24.07 -25.39 -36.95
N SER A 597 23.91 -25.63 -35.65
CA SER A 597 23.30 -26.85 -35.10
C SER A 597 22.56 -26.57 -33.80
N ILE A 598 21.62 -27.44 -33.40
CA ILE A 598 20.91 -27.35 -32.12
C ILE A 598 20.58 -28.76 -31.61
N THR A 599 20.67 -28.98 -30.29
CA THR A 599 20.28 -30.26 -29.67
C THR A 599 18.78 -30.35 -29.43
N ASN A 600 18.27 -31.56 -29.20
CA ASN A 600 16.92 -31.80 -28.67
C ASN A 600 16.66 -31.11 -27.32
N THR A 601 17.70 -30.82 -26.53
CA THR A 601 17.59 -30.02 -25.30
C THR A 601 17.59 -28.51 -25.54
N GLY A 602 17.68 -28.03 -26.78
CA GLY A 602 17.70 -26.59 -27.12
C GLY A 602 19.09 -25.93 -27.10
N LEU A 603 20.19 -26.68 -27.02
CA LEU A 603 21.55 -26.14 -27.03
C LEU A 603 22.04 -25.90 -28.47
N ALA A 604 21.92 -24.66 -28.93
CA ALA A 604 22.39 -24.20 -30.23
C ALA A 604 23.92 -24.06 -30.30
N THR A 605 24.47 -24.10 -31.51
CA THR A 605 25.83 -23.68 -31.90
C THR A 605 25.73 -22.92 -33.22
N VAL A 606 26.36 -21.74 -33.33
CA VAL A 606 26.09 -20.81 -34.45
C VAL A 606 27.37 -20.16 -34.98
N VAL A 607 27.59 -20.14 -36.30
CA VAL A 607 28.92 -19.95 -36.92
C VAL A 607 29.03 -18.87 -38.01
N ALA A 608 27.92 -18.29 -38.48
CA ALA A 608 27.93 -17.27 -39.55
C ALA A 608 27.25 -15.95 -39.10
N PRO A 609 27.75 -14.77 -39.49
CA PRO A 609 27.10 -13.49 -39.21
C PRO A 609 25.80 -13.31 -40.03
N GLY A 610 24.84 -12.57 -39.49
CA GLY A 610 23.50 -12.39 -40.07
C GLY A 610 22.37 -12.70 -39.08
N ILE A 611 21.12 -12.76 -39.55
CA ILE A 611 19.99 -13.19 -38.72
C ILE A 611 19.88 -14.72 -38.76
N VAL A 612 19.85 -15.35 -37.58
CA VAL A 612 19.60 -16.79 -37.42
C VAL A 612 18.33 -16.99 -36.60
N THR A 613 17.53 -17.99 -36.95
CA THR A 613 16.26 -18.31 -36.30
C THR A 613 16.37 -19.68 -35.66
N ALA A 614 16.20 -19.75 -34.34
CA ALA A 614 15.94 -21.00 -33.62
C ALA A 614 14.43 -21.24 -33.58
N THR A 615 13.99 -22.45 -33.91
CA THR A 615 12.58 -22.83 -33.99
C THR A 615 12.33 -24.02 -33.07
N ALA A 616 11.32 -23.92 -32.21
CA ALA A 616 10.80 -25.03 -31.43
C ALA A 616 9.43 -25.44 -32.00
N ALA A 617 9.18 -26.75 -32.11
CA ALA A 617 7.93 -27.34 -32.58
C ALA A 617 7.34 -28.28 -31.51
N SER A 618 6.01 -28.42 -31.45
CA SER A 618 5.28 -29.19 -30.43
C SER A 618 5.43 -30.73 -30.51
N GLY A 619 6.34 -31.25 -31.34
CA GLY A 619 6.52 -32.68 -31.60
C GLY A 619 5.45 -33.31 -32.50
N ILE A 620 4.19 -32.89 -32.33
CA ILE A 620 3.07 -33.16 -33.25
C ILE A 620 2.96 -32.14 -34.40
N ASP A 621 3.95 -31.25 -34.50
CA ASP A 621 4.22 -30.30 -35.59
C ASP A 621 3.13 -29.27 -35.95
N THR A 622 2.03 -29.24 -35.19
CA THR A 622 0.94 -28.26 -35.33
C THR A 622 1.37 -26.83 -35.01
N ILE A 623 2.26 -26.65 -34.03
CA ILE A 623 2.64 -25.34 -33.47
C ILE A 623 4.14 -25.20 -33.40
N ARG A 624 4.58 -24.00 -33.81
CA ARG A 624 5.99 -23.63 -33.89
C ARG A 624 6.18 -22.21 -33.36
N ALA A 625 7.12 -22.05 -32.43
CA ALA A 625 7.62 -20.74 -32.01
C ALA A 625 9.00 -20.49 -32.65
N THR A 626 9.34 -19.22 -32.84
CA THR A 626 10.64 -18.81 -33.39
C THR A 626 11.29 -17.75 -32.50
N ALA A 627 12.60 -17.87 -32.29
CA ALA A 627 13.44 -16.85 -31.67
C ALA A 627 14.53 -16.45 -32.64
N ASN A 628 14.58 -15.17 -32.99
CA ASN A 628 15.63 -14.64 -33.87
C ASN A 628 16.89 -14.27 -33.07
N VAL A 629 18.01 -14.28 -33.77
CA VAL A 629 19.34 -13.90 -33.28
C VAL A 629 19.98 -12.97 -34.28
N THR A 630 20.44 -11.80 -33.83
CA THR A 630 21.29 -10.93 -34.64
C THR A 630 22.76 -11.29 -34.41
N ILE A 631 23.40 -12.02 -35.32
CA ILE A 631 24.83 -12.34 -35.19
C ILE A 631 25.65 -11.14 -35.65
N ARG A 632 26.17 -10.41 -34.68
CA ARG A 632 26.88 -9.13 -34.82
C ARG A 632 28.38 -9.34 -35.03
N THR A 633 29.01 -8.41 -35.74
CA THR A 633 30.48 -8.30 -35.78
C THR A 633 30.99 -7.99 -34.37
N ALA A 634 32.07 -8.66 -33.96
CA ALA A 634 32.64 -8.49 -32.62
C ALA A 634 33.59 -7.28 -32.53
N ASN A 635 33.46 -6.50 -31.46
CA ASN A 635 34.10 -5.19 -31.27
C ASN A 635 35.08 -5.20 -30.09
N TYR A 636 36.10 -6.06 -30.17
CA TYR A 636 36.98 -6.41 -29.05
C TYR A 636 37.88 -5.26 -28.58
N LYS A 637 37.50 -4.63 -27.47
CA LYS A 637 38.24 -3.56 -26.77
C LYS A 637 39.46 -4.14 -26.04
N PRO A 638 40.67 -3.58 -26.19
CA PRO A 638 41.84 -4.04 -25.42
C PRO A 638 41.66 -3.69 -23.93
N ILE A 639 42.09 -4.60 -23.04
CA ILE A 639 42.10 -4.40 -21.58
C ILE A 639 43.45 -4.84 -20.97
N PRO A 640 43.92 -4.32 -19.81
CA PRO A 640 43.31 -3.34 -18.91
C PRO A 640 42.93 -2.00 -19.58
N ALA A 641 41.71 -1.53 -19.32
CA ALA A 641 41.20 -0.25 -19.81
C ALA A 641 39.96 0.17 -19.01
N ARG A 642 39.63 1.47 -19.09
CA ARG A 642 38.29 1.98 -18.77
C ARG A 642 37.42 1.90 -20.04
N ILE A 643 36.14 1.55 -19.86
CA ILE A 643 35.13 1.43 -20.91
C ILE A 643 33.85 2.08 -20.34
N GLU A 644 33.29 3.04 -21.08
CA GLU A 644 32.06 3.75 -20.71
C GLU A 644 30.85 2.81 -20.73
N ALA A 645 29.85 3.05 -19.88
CA ALA A 645 28.71 2.14 -19.76
C ALA A 645 27.92 2.07 -21.07
N GLU A 646 27.71 3.21 -21.74
CA GLU A 646 27.08 3.33 -23.05
C GLU A 646 27.87 2.67 -24.19
N ALA A 647 29.17 2.36 -23.99
CA ALA A 647 30.01 1.66 -24.96
C ALA A 647 29.82 0.13 -24.93
N PHE A 648 28.61 -0.35 -24.59
CA PHE A 648 28.24 -1.75 -24.70
C PHE A 648 28.11 -2.16 -26.17
N ASP A 649 28.42 -3.42 -26.47
CA ASP A 649 28.30 -3.98 -27.83
C ASP A 649 26.95 -4.66 -28.05
N TYR A 650 26.27 -5.04 -26.97
CA TYR A 650 24.87 -5.43 -26.95
C TYR A 650 24.26 -5.28 -25.56
N SER A 651 22.94 -5.10 -25.49
CA SER A 651 22.19 -4.83 -24.26
C SER A 651 20.70 -5.11 -24.48
N ASN A 652 19.96 -5.41 -23.40
CA ASN A 652 18.49 -5.35 -23.38
C ASN A 652 17.94 -4.17 -22.54
N THR A 653 18.79 -3.29 -22.01
CA THR A 653 18.38 -1.93 -21.60
C THR A 653 18.74 -0.92 -22.70
N CYS A 654 17.85 0.04 -22.93
CA CYS A 654 17.92 1.02 -24.02
C CYS A 654 18.12 2.47 -23.53
N CYS A 655 18.14 2.71 -22.21
CA CYS A 655 18.14 4.05 -21.65
C CYS A 655 19.55 4.53 -21.25
N THR A 656 20.00 5.61 -21.87
CA THR A 656 21.15 6.41 -21.42
C THR A 656 20.70 7.83 -21.09
N GLU A 657 21.21 8.40 -20.00
CA GLU A 657 20.93 9.77 -19.54
C GLU A 657 22.24 10.54 -19.25
N PRO A 658 22.24 11.88 -19.25
CA PRO A 658 23.41 12.66 -18.87
C PRO A 658 23.80 12.44 -17.40
N VAL A 659 25.09 12.21 -17.15
CA VAL A 659 25.60 11.99 -15.80
C VAL A 659 25.81 13.31 -15.05
N GLN A 660 25.52 13.34 -13.74
CA GLN A 660 25.62 14.54 -12.91
C GLN A 660 26.97 14.71 -12.19
N ASP A 661 27.94 13.83 -12.42
CA ASP A 661 29.32 13.98 -11.93
C ASP A 661 30.31 14.27 -13.07
N THR A 662 31.51 14.75 -12.72
CA THR A 662 32.55 15.14 -13.69
C THR A 662 33.25 13.95 -14.36
N SER A 663 32.79 12.70 -14.15
CA SER A 663 33.55 11.52 -14.53
C SER A 663 33.21 10.93 -15.89
N GLY A 664 32.10 11.33 -16.55
CA GLY A 664 31.66 10.82 -17.86
C GLY A 664 30.81 11.83 -18.64
N VAL A 665 30.09 11.37 -19.67
CA VAL A 665 29.10 12.18 -20.42
C VAL A 665 27.69 11.62 -20.27
N LEU A 666 27.53 10.30 -20.43
CA LEU A 666 26.29 9.58 -20.18
C LEU A 666 26.46 8.57 -19.03
N ASN A 667 25.33 8.06 -18.56
CA ASN A 667 25.24 6.81 -17.81
C ASN A 667 24.06 5.99 -18.33
N VAL A 668 24.14 4.67 -18.22
CA VAL A 668 22.99 3.78 -18.43
C VAL A 668 22.06 3.87 -17.22
N SER A 669 20.76 3.95 -17.48
CA SER A 669 19.70 4.00 -16.45
C SER A 669 18.54 3.05 -16.77
N TYR A 670 17.47 3.10 -15.98
CA TYR A 670 16.32 2.17 -16.05
C TYR A 670 16.71 0.68 -16.00
N ILE A 671 17.82 0.36 -15.32
CA ILE A 671 18.33 -1.02 -15.21
C ILE A 671 17.34 -1.86 -14.40
N ALA A 672 16.81 -2.92 -15.03
CA ALA A 672 15.89 -3.87 -14.43
C ALA A 672 16.63 -5.06 -13.77
N SER A 673 15.90 -5.91 -13.05
CA SER A 673 16.41 -7.18 -12.50
C SER A 673 16.76 -8.23 -13.58
N THR A 674 16.37 -7.99 -14.83
CA THR A 674 16.65 -8.83 -16.01
C THR A 674 17.60 -8.17 -17.01
N SER A 675 18.09 -6.96 -16.71
CA SER A 675 18.97 -6.23 -17.62
C SER A 675 20.38 -6.82 -17.68
N PHE A 676 20.99 -6.81 -18.86
CA PHE A 676 22.39 -7.17 -19.08
C PHE A 676 23.05 -6.20 -20.06
N LEU A 677 24.36 -6.06 -19.93
CA LEU A 677 25.23 -5.31 -20.84
C LEU A 677 26.41 -6.21 -21.26
N GLU A 678 26.69 -6.29 -22.55
CA GLU A 678 27.78 -7.06 -23.13
C GLU A 678 28.92 -6.16 -23.60
N TYR A 679 30.16 -6.54 -23.28
CA TYR A 679 31.38 -5.86 -23.72
C TYR A 679 32.34 -6.88 -24.31
N ASP A 680 32.61 -6.76 -25.61
CA ASP A 680 33.64 -7.53 -26.28
C ASP A 680 35.01 -7.01 -25.85
N ILE A 681 35.83 -7.89 -25.28
CA ILE A 681 37.14 -7.59 -24.70
C ILE A 681 38.23 -8.50 -25.29
N ASN A 682 39.42 -7.94 -25.47
CA ASN A 682 40.63 -8.67 -25.82
C ASN A 682 41.57 -8.68 -24.61
N THR A 683 41.69 -9.84 -23.95
CA THR A 683 42.56 -10.00 -22.77
C THR A 683 43.96 -10.41 -23.24
N PRO A 684 45.04 -9.65 -23.02
CA PRO A 684 46.34 -9.90 -23.67
C PRO A 684 47.07 -11.14 -23.14
N TRP A 685 46.78 -11.60 -21.93
CA TRP A 685 47.32 -12.83 -21.32
C TRP A 685 46.31 -13.39 -20.31
N THR A 686 46.40 -14.68 -19.98
CA THR A 686 45.65 -15.25 -18.84
C THR A 686 46.23 -14.70 -17.53
N GLY A 687 45.38 -14.29 -16.60
CA GLY A 687 45.84 -13.88 -15.27
C GLY A 687 44.73 -13.42 -14.33
N SER A 688 45.13 -12.89 -13.17
CA SER A 688 44.19 -12.36 -12.19
C SER A 688 43.90 -10.88 -12.41
N TYR A 689 42.63 -10.55 -12.56
CA TYR A 689 42.10 -9.21 -12.80
C TYR A 689 41.06 -8.84 -11.75
N ARG A 690 40.74 -7.55 -11.68
CA ARG A 690 39.53 -7.02 -11.03
C ARG A 690 38.78 -6.15 -12.03
N ILE A 691 37.50 -5.93 -11.76
CA ILE A 691 36.71 -4.90 -12.44
C ILE A 691 36.25 -3.87 -11.42
N GLN A 692 36.41 -2.60 -11.76
CA GLN A 692 35.86 -1.45 -11.04
C GLN A 692 34.59 -1.01 -11.77
N LEU A 693 33.51 -0.73 -11.04
CA LEU A 693 32.24 -0.24 -11.58
C LEU A 693 31.89 1.09 -10.91
N ARG A 694 31.62 2.12 -11.72
CA ARG A 694 31.07 3.42 -11.28
C ARG A 694 29.55 3.33 -11.31
N VAL A 695 28.93 3.31 -10.13
CA VAL A 695 27.49 3.06 -9.95
C VAL A 695 26.85 4.07 -9.01
N ALA A 696 25.59 4.39 -9.23
CA ALA A 696 24.74 5.12 -8.30
C ALA A 696 23.55 4.22 -7.95
N VAL A 697 23.33 3.98 -6.65
CA VAL A 697 22.56 2.83 -6.14
C VAL A 697 21.58 3.33 -5.09
N ASN A 698 20.29 3.25 -5.37
CA ASN A 698 19.23 3.65 -4.46
C ASN A 698 18.91 2.51 -3.46
N THR A 699 18.70 1.30 -3.97
CA THR A 699 18.53 0.07 -3.19
C THR A 699 19.71 -0.85 -3.45
N ALA A 700 20.27 -1.48 -2.41
CA ALA A 700 21.43 -2.36 -2.57
C ALA A 700 21.11 -3.54 -3.51
N ALA A 701 21.99 -3.78 -4.47
CA ALA A 701 21.79 -4.70 -5.59
C ALA A 701 23.04 -5.60 -5.79
N THR A 702 23.00 -6.52 -6.75
CA THR A 702 24.21 -7.22 -7.21
C THR A 702 24.29 -7.26 -8.73
N VAL A 703 25.52 -7.33 -9.27
CA VAL A 703 25.78 -7.62 -10.68
C VAL A 703 26.59 -8.91 -10.79
N LYS A 704 26.21 -9.78 -11.70
CA LYS A 704 27.01 -10.95 -12.12
C LYS A 704 27.95 -10.52 -13.23
N VAL A 705 29.21 -10.90 -13.12
CA VAL A 705 30.24 -10.72 -14.15
C VAL A 705 30.56 -12.07 -14.76
N MET A 706 30.25 -12.24 -16.05
CA MET A 706 30.28 -13.54 -16.72
C MET A 706 31.06 -13.47 -18.04
N VAL A 707 31.53 -14.61 -18.55
CA VAL A 707 32.06 -14.75 -19.92
C VAL A 707 31.38 -15.93 -20.59
N GLY A 708 30.45 -15.64 -21.51
CA GLY A 708 29.39 -16.60 -21.85
C GLY A 708 28.59 -16.95 -20.58
N ASP A 709 28.19 -18.21 -20.45
CA ASP A 709 27.44 -18.71 -19.29
C ASP A 709 28.31 -18.90 -18.02
N THR A 710 29.64 -18.73 -18.13
CA THR A 710 30.57 -18.89 -17.00
C THR A 710 30.60 -17.65 -16.13
N LEU A 711 30.01 -17.72 -14.93
CA LEU A 711 30.15 -16.71 -13.88
C LEU A 711 31.62 -16.63 -13.40
N LEU A 712 32.23 -15.45 -13.53
CA LEU A 712 33.58 -15.17 -13.03
C LEU A 712 33.57 -14.61 -11.60
N THR A 713 32.61 -13.72 -11.31
CA THR A 713 32.39 -13.15 -9.97
C THR A 713 31.01 -12.51 -9.89
N THR A 714 30.49 -12.34 -8.67
CA THR A 714 29.33 -11.48 -8.37
C THR A 714 29.85 -10.29 -7.58
N ILE A 715 29.36 -9.09 -7.88
CA ILE A 715 29.74 -7.85 -7.20
C ILE A 715 28.54 -7.30 -6.46
N ASN A 716 28.71 -7.07 -5.17
CA ASN A 716 27.72 -6.42 -4.31
C ASN A 716 27.75 -4.90 -4.55
N LEU A 717 26.61 -4.34 -4.94
CA LEU A 717 26.42 -2.91 -5.17
C LEU A 717 25.74 -2.30 -3.93
N PRO A 718 26.49 -1.67 -3.01
CA PRO A 718 25.89 -1.07 -1.82
C PRO A 718 25.14 0.20 -2.19
N ALA A 719 24.02 0.48 -1.51
CA ALA A 719 23.31 1.75 -1.66
C ALA A 719 24.25 2.93 -1.40
N SER A 720 24.33 3.85 -2.37
CA SER A 720 25.14 5.06 -2.33
C SER A 720 24.32 6.31 -1.95
N GLY A 721 23.01 6.14 -1.76
CA GLY A 721 22.11 7.19 -1.26
C GLY A 721 21.43 8.02 -2.34
N GLY A 722 21.31 7.51 -3.58
CA GLY A 722 20.50 8.15 -4.63
C GLY A 722 20.94 7.77 -6.05
N TRP A 723 20.06 8.04 -7.02
CA TRP A 723 20.20 7.66 -8.44
C TRP A 723 21.36 8.34 -9.18
N GLN A 724 21.88 9.45 -8.66
CA GLN A 724 23.03 10.18 -9.20
C GLN A 724 24.11 10.44 -8.12
N ASN A 725 24.05 9.71 -6.99
CA ASN A 725 25.09 9.73 -5.97
C ASN A 725 26.12 8.62 -6.27
N TRP A 726 27.20 8.98 -6.96
CA TRP A 726 28.11 8.01 -7.58
C TRP A 726 29.20 7.47 -6.64
N THR A 727 29.33 6.14 -6.58
CA THR A 727 30.40 5.42 -5.88
C THR A 727 31.14 4.48 -6.85
N THR A 728 32.35 4.07 -6.47
CA THR A 728 33.17 3.15 -7.27
C THR A 728 33.40 1.86 -6.48
N VAL A 729 32.87 0.74 -6.99
CA VAL A 729 32.99 -0.59 -6.39
C VAL A 729 34.00 -1.41 -7.18
N THR A 730 34.96 -2.03 -6.49
CA THR A 730 36.01 -2.86 -7.08
C THR A 730 35.84 -4.31 -6.65
N SER A 731 35.74 -5.22 -7.62
CA SER A 731 35.50 -6.65 -7.37
C SER A 731 36.62 -7.33 -6.58
N ALA A 732 36.30 -8.48 -6.00
CA ALA A 732 37.30 -9.50 -5.66
C ALA A 732 38.13 -9.89 -6.92
N PRO A 733 39.36 -10.40 -6.75
CA PRO A 733 40.15 -10.89 -7.88
C PRO A 733 39.49 -12.12 -8.53
N PHE A 734 39.41 -12.15 -9.86
CA PHE A 734 38.99 -13.30 -10.64
C PHE A 734 40.05 -13.65 -11.70
N GLN A 735 40.03 -14.90 -12.18
CA GLN A 735 40.89 -15.30 -13.31
C GLN A 735 40.19 -14.97 -14.62
N LEU A 736 40.86 -14.21 -15.49
CA LEU A 736 40.39 -13.89 -16.83
C LEU A 736 41.36 -14.52 -17.85
N PRO A 737 40.91 -15.46 -18.69
CA PRO A 737 41.79 -16.11 -19.66
C PRO A 737 42.16 -15.19 -20.84
N GLY A 738 43.35 -15.37 -21.39
CA GLY A 738 43.84 -14.60 -22.54
C GLY A 738 42.99 -14.79 -23.81
N GLY A 739 43.11 -13.85 -24.75
CA GLY A 739 42.38 -13.79 -26.01
C GLY A 739 41.04 -13.06 -25.95
N LYS A 740 40.39 -13.06 -27.12
CA LYS A 740 39.11 -12.41 -27.44
C LYS A 740 37.93 -13.13 -26.80
N ARG A 741 37.04 -12.38 -26.12
CA ARG A 741 35.87 -12.90 -25.39
C ARG A 741 34.85 -11.79 -25.11
N THR A 742 33.62 -12.14 -24.79
CA THR A 742 32.57 -11.17 -24.39
C THR A 742 32.35 -11.28 -22.89
N LEU A 743 32.48 -10.14 -22.21
CA LEU A 743 32.17 -9.95 -20.81
C LEU A 743 30.69 -9.55 -20.69
N ILE A 744 29.95 -10.18 -19.79
CA ILE A 744 28.53 -9.86 -19.55
C ILE A 744 28.39 -9.34 -18.13
N LEU A 745 27.85 -8.13 -17.99
CA LEU A 745 27.36 -7.59 -16.72
C LEU A 745 25.84 -7.83 -16.65
N GLN A 746 25.41 -8.83 -15.89
CA GLN A 746 23.99 -9.13 -15.69
C GLN A 746 23.51 -8.61 -14.33
N SER A 747 22.53 -7.70 -14.36
CA SER A 747 21.81 -7.23 -13.17
C SER A 747 21.02 -8.36 -12.52
N THR A 748 20.86 -8.31 -11.20
CA THR A 748 19.93 -9.19 -10.46
C THR A 748 18.78 -8.43 -9.78
N ALA A 749 18.82 -7.10 -9.80
CA ALA A 749 17.85 -6.23 -9.13
C ALA A 749 17.79 -4.87 -9.85
N SER A 750 16.63 -4.23 -9.85
CA SER A 750 16.51 -2.82 -10.25
C SER A 750 16.99 -1.89 -9.12
N GLY A 751 17.01 -0.57 -9.37
CA GLY A 751 17.32 0.42 -8.33
C GLY A 751 18.71 1.05 -8.42
N TRP A 752 19.40 0.93 -9.55
CA TRP A 752 20.73 1.48 -9.76
C TRP A 752 20.98 1.95 -11.21
N ASN A 753 21.94 2.86 -11.35
CA ASN A 753 22.46 3.44 -12.59
C ASN A 753 23.96 3.12 -12.72
N PHE A 754 24.48 3.12 -13.95
CA PHE A 754 25.82 2.64 -14.28
C PHE A 754 26.55 3.57 -15.28
N ASN A 755 27.75 4.03 -14.94
CA ASN A 755 28.47 5.10 -15.66
C ASN A 755 29.70 4.56 -16.43
N TRP A 756 30.58 3.77 -15.80
CA TRP A 756 31.69 3.11 -16.49
C TRP A 756 32.18 1.86 -15.77
N LEU A 757 32.80 0.95 -16.52
CA LEU A 757 33.65 -0.11 -15.97
C LEU A 757 35.14 0.15 -16.25
N LYS A 758 36.01 -0.37 -15.39
CA LYS A 758 37.45 -0.39 -15.64
C LYS A 758 38.02 -1.75 -15.23
N VAL A 759 38.59 -2.47 -16.20
CA VAL A 759 39.27 -3.73 -15.93
C VAL A 759 40.74 -3.43 -15.64
N ILE A 760 41.25 -3.95 -14.52
CA ILE A 760 42.61 -3.73 -14.01
C ILE A 760 43.26 -5.07 -13.63
N ARG A 761 44.60 -5.17 -13.63
CA ARG A 761 45.29 -6.31 -13.01
C ARG A 761 44.98 -6.32 -11.50
N ALA A 762 44.84 -7.50 -10.90
CA ALA A 762 44.43 -7.61 -9.49
C ALA A 762 45.40 -6.96 -8.49
N THR A 763 46.65 -6.71 -8.91
CA THR A 763 47.73 -6.06 -8.16
C THR A 763 47.72 -4.53 -8.21
N GLU A 764 46.93 -3.89 -9.09
CA GLU A 764 46.90 -2.42 -9.23
C GLU A 764 46.20 -1.72 -8.06
N VAL A 765 45.30 -2.41 -7.36
CA VAL A 765 44.61 -1.89 -6.17
C VAL A 765 44.82 -2.86 -5.00
N SER A 766 45.58 -2.41 -4.00
CA SER A 766 45.78 -3.09 -2.72
C SER A 766 44.74 -2.62 -1.69
N LEU A 767 44.56 -3.39 -0.61
CA LEU A 767 43.69 -2.98 0.50
C LEU A 767 44.37 -1.86 1.32
N SER A 768 43.73 -0.71 1.44
CA SER A 768 44.19 0.45 2.22
C SER A 768 43.73 0.38 3.68
N HIS A 769 42.43 0.13 3.92
CA HIS A 769 41.86 0.04 5.26
C HIS A 769 40.47 -0.63 5.25
N ILE A 770 39.96 -0.93 6.44
CA ILE A 770 38.62 -1.47 6.67
C ILE A 770 37.92 -0.60 7.71
N THR A 771 36.70 -0.13 7.41
CA THR A 771 35.81 0.50 8.40
C THR A 771 34.78 -0.50 8.92
N VAL A 772 34.26 -0.24 10.13
CA VAL A 772 33.19 -1.02 10.76
C VAL A 772 32.10 -0.06 11.22
N THR A 773 30.83 -0.37 10.94
CA THR A 773 29.67 0.48 11.17
C THR A 773 28.59 -0.28 11.95
N PRO A 774 28.05 0.27 13.07
CA PRO A 774 28.48 1.51 13.72
C PRO A 774 29.91 1.38 14.28
N ASP A 775 30.61 2.51 14.40
CA ASP A 775 31.95 2.58 14.99
C ASP A 775 31.90 2.38 16.52
N SER A 776 30.77 2.73 17.14
CA SER A 776 30.50 2.55 18.57
C SER A 776 29.01 2.27 18.83
N THR A 777 28.70 1.44 19.83
CA THR A 777 27.31 1.18 20.22
C THR A 777 27.19 0.66 21.66
N SER A 778 26.00 0.77 22.26
CA SER A 778 25.65 0.18 23.57
C SER A 778 24.55 -0.85 23.40
N VAL A 779 24.62 -1.94 24.17
CA VAL A 779 23.62 -3.02 24.21
C VAL A 779 23.52 -3.60 25.61
N PHE A 780 22.44 -4.31 25.94
CA PHE A 780 22.40 -5.10 27.18
C PHE A 780 23.09 -6.46 27.03
N VAL A 781 23.44 -7.08 28.16
CA VAL A 781 23.97 -8.45 28.23
C VAL A 781 23.10 -9.43 27.43
N ASN A 782 23.72 -10.39 26.75
CA ASN A 782 23.08 -11.35 25.83
C ASN A 782 22.32 -10.78 24.61
N ALA A 783 22.20 -9.45 24.47
CA ALA A 783 21.50 -8.85 23.32
C ALA A 783 22.33 -8.97 22.01
N ARG A 784 21.65 -9.07 20.87
CA ARG A 784 22.30 -9.19 19.55
C ARG A 784 22.43 -7.83 18.83
N LYS A 785 23.52 -7.63 18.09
CA LYS A 785 23.79 -6.40 17.32
C LYS A 785 24.55 -6.66 16.03
N GLN A 786 23.96 -6.23 14.91
CA GLN A 786 24.63 -6.24 13.60
C GLN A 786 25.67 -5.12 13.52
N PHE A 787 26.88 -5.48 13.11
CA PHE A 787 27.88 -4.59 12.55
C PHE A 787 28.04 -4.88 11.05
N LYS A 788 28.39 -3.87 10.25
CA LYS A 788 28.73 -4.00 8.83
C LYS A 788 30.17 -3.54 8.63
N ALA A 789 30.87 -4.11 7.65
CA ALA A 789 32.23 -3.70 7.29
C ALA A 789 32.30 -3.19 5.85
N ALA A 790 33.27 -2.34 5.57
CA ALA A 790 33.62 -1.89 4.23
C ALA A 790 35.13 -1.81 4.08
N ALA A 791 35.66 -2.44 3.04
CA ALA A 791 37.06 -2.37 2.66
C ALA A 791 37.27 -1.28 1.60
N TYR A 792 38.41 -0.61 1.66
CA TYR A 792 38.77 0.47 0.74
C TYR A 792 40.14 0.23 0.13
N GLY A 793 40.25 0.47 -1.18
CA GLY A 793 41.47 0.31 -1.94
C GLY A 793 42.47 1.44 -1.73
N SER A 794 43.70 1.23 -2.20
CA SER A 794 44.74 2.26 -2.31
C SER A 794 44.34 3.45 -3.21
N ASP A 795 43.34 3.28 -4.07
CA ASP A 795 42.72 4.29 -4.92
C ASP A 795 41.44 4.91 -4.32
N GLY A 796 41.08 4.54 -3.08
CA GLY A 796 39.85 4.97 -2.42
C GLY A 796 38.58 4.24 -2.89
N SER A 797 38.66 3.34 -3.88
CA SER A 797 37.51 2.54 -4.32
C SER A 797 37.04 1.58 -3.23
N ARG A 798 35.75 1.26 -3.18
CA ARG A 798 35.23 0.28 -2.22
C ARG A 798 35.49 -1.14 -2.71
N LEU A 799 36.28 -1.91 -1.97
CA LEU A 799 36.60 -3.29 -2.30
C LEU A 799 35.48 -4.22 -1.81
N ASP A 800 34.93 -5.03 -2.71
CA ASP A 800 33.98 -6.09 -2.38
C ASP A 800 34.76 -7.34 -1.95
N LEU A 801 34.85 -7.56 -0.63
CA LEU A 801 35.64 -8.61 0.01
C LEU A 801 34.84 -9.26 1.16
N PRO A 802 34.98 -10.58 1.38
CA PRO A 802 34.45 -11.23 2.57
C PRO A 802 35.24 -10.78 3.81
N PHE A 803 34.60 -10.80 4.99
CA PHE A 803 35.26 -10.50 6.27
C PHE A 803 35.10 -11.66 7.25
N THR A 804 36.17 -12.01 7.94
CA THR A 804 36.08 -12.83 9.16
C THR A 804 35.91 -11.91 10.37
N TRP A 805 35.10 -12.31 11.34
CA TRP A 805 34.74 -11.45 12.48
C TRP A 805 35.25 -12.02 13.81
N SER A 806 35.55 -11.14 14.76
CA SER A 806 35.97 -11.52 16.12
C SER A 806 35.60 -10.44 17.13
N VAL A 807 35.41 -10.83 18.40
CA VAL A 807 35.27 -9.90 19.53
C VAL A 807 36.37 -10.12 20.57
N LEU A 808 36.92 -9.03 21.12
CA LEU A 808 38.00 -9.04 22.10
C LEU A 808 37.79 -7.98 23.21
N PRO A 809 38.16 -8.28 24.47
CA PRO A 809 38.33 -9.60 25.09
C PRO A 809 36.98 -10.16 25.59
N LYS A 810 36.64 -11.42 25.32
CA LYS A 810 35.42 -12.12 25.83
C LYS A 810 34.04 -11.44 25.63
N GLY A 811 33.94 -10.33 24.89
CA GLY A 811 32.74 -9.48 24.84
C GLY A 811 31.46 -10.06 24.22
N GLY A 812 31.44 -11.35 23.88
CA GLY A 812 30.32 -12.05 23.27
C GLY A 812 30.76 -13.20 22.37
N VAL A 813 29.83 -13.68 21.57
CA VAL A 813 30.07 -14.57 20.42
C VAL A 813 29.70 -13.82 19.14
N MET A 814 30.50 -13.92 18.08
CA MET A 814 30.27 -13.21 16.83
C MET A 814 30.18 -14.17 15.65
N ASP A 815 29.16 -14.00 14.81
CA ASP A 815 28.97 -14.82 13.60
C ASP A 815 29.72 -14.26 12.38
N ASN A 816 29.80 -15.08 11.32
CA ASN A 816 30.47 -14.72 10.08
C ASN A 816 29.76 -13.61 9.27
N LYS A 817 28.54 -13.21 9.66
CA LYS A 817 27.79 -12.10 9.07
C LYS A 817 27.99 -10.79 9.82
N GLY A 818 28.78 -10.80 10.91
CA GLY A 818 29.07 -9.61 11.71
C GLY A 818 28.00 -9.26 12.73
N VAL A 819 27.14 -10.21 13.12
CA VAL A 819 26.28 -10.03 14.29
C VAL A 819 27.00 -10.56 15.52
N ILE A 820 27.13 -9.72 16.55
CA ILE A 820 27.57 -10.13 17.88
C ILE A 820 26.35 -10.41 18.76
N THR A 821 26.34 -11.55 19.43
CA THR A 821 25.57 -11.77 20.66
C THR A 821 26.45 -11.34 21.82
N ALA A 822 26.07 -10.29 22.54
CA ALA A 822 26.87 -9.71 23.62
C ALA A 822 27.09 -10.70 24.78
N SER A 823 28.20 -10.54 25.52
CA SER A 823 28.49 -11.30 26.73
C SER A 823 27.38 -11.14 27.79
N ASP A 824 27.28 -12.13 28.67
CA ASP A 824 26.63 -12.08 29.98
C ASP A 824 27.29 -11.08 30.96
N THR A 825 28.54 -10.70 30.69
CA THR A 825 29.36 -9.81 31.51
C THR A 825 29.27 -8.37 30.99
N PRO A 826 28.88 -7.39 31.81
CA PRO A 826 28.93 -5.97 31.45
C PRO A 826 30.37 -5.47 31.27
N GLY A 827 30.61 -4.61 30.27
CA GLY A 827 31.94 -4.10 29.99
C GLY A 827 32.11 -3.42 28.64
N ILE A 828 33.29 -2.85 28.40
CA ILE A 828 33.70 -2.31 27.11
C ILE A 828 34.53 -3.35 26.36
N TYR A 829 34.09 -3.69 25.16
CA TYR A 829 34.75 -4.66 24.28
C TYR A 829 34.89 -4.10 22.86
N TYR A 830 35.63 -4.82 22.02
CA TYR A 830 35.90 -4.42 20.64
C TYR A 830 35.53 -5.53 19.66
N VAL A 831 34.68 -5.17 18.69
CA VAL A 831 34.42 -5.93 17.47
C VAL A 831 35.52 -5.63 16.46
N LYS A 832 35.97 -6.66 15.74
CA LYS A 832 36.86 -6.53 14.57
C LYS A 832 36.29 -7.26 13.36
N ALA A 833 36.41 -6.64 12.19
CA ALA A 833 36.25 -7.27 10.89
C ALA A 833 37.64 -7.37 10.24
N HIS A 834 38.07 -8.57 9.88
CA HIS A 834 39.39 -8.86 9.33
C HIS A 834 39.33 -9.28 7.86
N TYR A 835 40.38 -8.93 7.12
CA TYR A 835 40.72 -9.52 5.83
C TYR A 835 42.24 -9.69 5.76
N ASN A 836 42.72 -10.93 5.65
CA ASN A 836 44.13 -11.30 5.85
C ASN A 836 44.67 -10.72 7.18
N SER A 837 45.76 -9.95 7.15
CA SER A 837 46.37 -9.30 8.33
C SER A 837 45.72 -7.96 8.72
N MET A 838 44.79 -7.44 7.91
CA MET A 838 44.19 -6.12 8.07
C MET A 838 42.86 -6.22 8.82
N PHE A 839 42.57 -5.29 9.73
CA PHE A 839 41.28 -5.26 10.43
C PHE A 839 40.73 -3.84 10.65
N GLY A 840 39.42 -3.71 10.51
CA GLY A 840 38.65 -2.59 11.04
C GLY A 840 38.20 -2.91 12.47
N LYS A 841 37.95 -1.89 13.29
CA LYS A 841 37.51 -2.05 14.70
C LYS A 841 36.31 -1.16 15.03
N ALA A 842 35.42 -1.66 15.88
CA ALA A 842 34.32 -0.91 16.48
C ALA A 842 34.22 -1.21 17.99
N LYS A 843 33.71 -0.26 18.77
CA LYS A 843 33.51 -0.37 20.22
C LYS A 843 32.09 -0.86 20.53
N ILE A 844 31.97 -1.83 21.43
CA ILE A 844 30.69 -2.22 22.03
C ILE A 844 30.73 -2.04 23.53
N ASN A 845 29.66 -1.48 24.09
CA ASN A 845 29.49 -1.22 25.52
C ASN A 845 28.31 -2.06 26.02
N VAL A 846 28.61 -3.15 26.73
CA VAL A 846 27.64 -4.11 27.23
C VAL A 846 27.18 -3.70 28.63
N LEU A 847 25.87 -3.54 28.78
CA LEU A 847 25.19 -3.02 29.96
C LEU A 847 24.50 -4.16 30.73
N ALA A 848 24.55 -4.13 32.06
CA ALA A 848 23.71 -4.99 32.89
C ALA A 848 22.22 -4.70 32.65
N LEU A 849 21.35 -5.70 32.77
CA LEU A 849 19.90 -5.50 32.65
C LEU A 849 19.40 -4.47 33.69
N PRO A 850 18.41 -3.62 33.34
CA PRO A 850 17.78 -2.72 34.30
C PRO A 850 17.19 -3.48 35.49
N HIS A 851 17.47 -3.03 36.70
CA HIS A 851 16.87 -3.50 37.94
C HIS A 851 16.59 -2.30 38.84
N LEU A 852 15.59 -2.40 39.73
CA LEU A 852 15.32 -1.36 40.72
C LEU A 852 16.58 -1.12 41.56
N ALA A 853 17.12 0.11 41.51
CA ALA A 853 18.37 0.49 42.18
C ALA A 853 18.18 1.69 43.13
N SER A 854 17.11 2.48 42.97
CA SER A 854 16.69 3.47 43.97
C SER A 854 15.19 3.76 43.89
N ILE A 855 14.66 4.39 44.94
CA ILE A 855 13.25 4.79 45.05
C ILE A 855 13.22 6.27 45.44
N LYS A 856 12.47 7.10 44.71
CA LYS A 856 12.12 8.47 45.10
C LYS A 856 10.68 8.51 45.60
N ILE A 857 10.40 9.34 46.61
CA ILE A 857 9.04 9.64 47.05
C ILE A 857 8.60 10.99 46.46
N VAL A 858 7.36 11.07 46.01
CA VAL A 858 6.75 12.27 45.42
C VAL A 858 5.41 12.56 46.11
N PRO A 859 5.14 13.80 46.57
CA PRO A 859 6.07 14.94 46.65
C PRO A 859 7.28 14.67 47.56
N ASP A 860 8.40 15.34 47.32
CA ASP A 860 9.64 15.16 48.12
C ASP A 860 9.64 15.98 49.42
N SER A 861 8.88 17.08 49.47
CA SER A 861 8.46 17.70 50.75
C SER A 861 7.12 18.42 50.67
N LEU A 862 6.39 18.50 51.79
CA LEU A 862 5.08 19.16 51.89
C LEU A 862 4.75 19.66 53.32
N THR A 863 4.07 20.81 53.42
CA THR A 863 3.46 21.28 54.68
C THR A 863 1.98 20.90 54.70
N LEU A 864 1.49 20.32 55.78
CA LEU A 864 0.11 19.86 55.94
C LEU A 864 -0.59 20.54 57.13
N PRO A 865 -1.91 20.79 57.06
CA PRO A 865 -2.72 21.04 58.25
C PRO A 865 -2.81 19.81 59.17
N PHE A 866 -3.08 20.03 60.46
CA PHE A 866 -3.43 18.92 61.37
C PHE A 866 -4.71 18.21 60.90
N GLY A 867 -4.70 16.87 60.92
CA GLY A 867 -5.80 16.01 60.44
C GLY A 867 -5.88 15.85 58.92
N ALA A 868 -5.08 16.59 58.14
CA ALA A 868 -5.09 16.48 56.69
C ALA A 868 -4.38 15.22 56.19
N SER A 869 -4.85 14.67 55.07
CA SER A 869 -4.30 13.47 54.42
C SER A 869 -3.73 13.79 53.04
N GLN A 870 -2.62 13.15 52.67
CA GLN A 870 -1.93 13.31 51.38
C GLN A 870 -1.44 11.96 50.85
N GLN A 871 -1.76 11.65 49.59
CA GLN A 871 -1.15 10.54 48.85
C GLN A 871 0.31 10.87 48.50
N TYR A 872 1.24 10.00 48.90
CA TYR A 872 2.62 9.97 48.39
C TYR A 872 2.79 8.81 47.41
N THR A 873 3.59 8.97 46.36
CA THR A 873 3.90 7.91 45.40
C THR A 873 5.37 7.53 45.46
N ALA A 874 5.67 6.25 45.25
CA ALA A 874 7.02 5.73 45.22
C ALA A 874 7.43 5.46 43.76
N GLN A 875 8.30 6.31 43.21
CA GLN A 875 8.83 6.17 41.87
C GLN A 875 10.16 5.40 41.91
N GLY A 876 10.20 4.24 41.24
CA GLY A 876 11.42 3.46 41.12
C GLY A 876 12.34 4.02 40.04
N PHE A 877 13.64 3.83 40.21
CA PHE A 877 14.65 4.12 39.21
C PHE A 877 15.65 2.97 39.09
N ASP A 878 16.12 2.73 37.88
CA ASP A 878 17.14 1.73 37.61
C ASP A 878 18.57 2.25 37.91
N GLN A 879 19.58 1.39 37.74
CA GLN A 879 20.97 1.75 37.95
C GLN A 879 21.53 2.78 36.95
N TYR A 880 20.74 3.15 35.91
CA TYR A 880 21.04 4.18 34.93
C TYR A 880 20.20 5.46 35.16
N ALA A 881 19.45 5.52 36.27
CA ALA A 881 18.50 6.57 36.62
C ALA A 881 17.33 6.77 35.64
N ALA A 882 17.00 5.76 34.84
CA ALA A 882 15.73 5.71 34.11
C ALA A 882 14.59 5.28 35.05
N ALA A 883 13.36 5.70 34.77
CA ALA A 883 12.20 5.32 35.58
C ALA A 883 11.91 3.82 35.48
N PHE A 884 11.83 3.14 36.62
CA PHE A 884 11.65 1.68 36.73
C PHE A 884 10.34 1.37 37.46
N ALA A 885 9.43 0.65 36.78
CA ALA A 885 8.15 0.27 37.35
C ALA A 885 8.31 -0.88 38.36
N PHE A 886 7.73 -0.73 39.55
CA PHE A 886 7.71 -1.78 40.58
C PHE A 886 6.42 -1.70 41.41
N THR A 887 6.08 -2.79 42.12
CA THR A 887 4.87 -2.89 42.94
C THR A 887 5.14 -3.51 44.31
N GLY A 888 4.22 -3.31 45.25
CA GLY A 888 4.33 -3.85 46.61
C GLY A 888 5.42 -3.18 47.44
N ALA A 889 5.42 -1.84 47.51
CA ALA A 889 6.24 -1.07 48.45
C ALA A 889 5.62 -1.12 49.85
N THR A 890 6.44 -1.32 50.89
CA THR A 890 6.01 -1.20 52.29
C THR A 890 6.18 0.24 52.74
N TRP A 891 5.11 0.88 53.20
CA TRP A 891 5.11 2.27 53.66
C TRP A 891 5.21 2.39 55.18
N SER A 892 5.92 3.41 55.66
CA SER A 892 6.02 3.77 57.08
C SER A 892 6.16 5.29 57.28
N VAL A 893 5.78 5.77 58.46
CA VAL A 893 5.81 7.19 58.83
C VAL A 893 6.33 7.37 60.26
N THR A 894 7.00 8.48 60.54
CA THR A 894 7.54 8.81 61.88
C THR A 894 6.68 9.80 62.63
N GLY A 895 6.76 9.79 63.96
CA GLY A 895 6.13 10.79 64.83
C GLY A 895 4.76 10.35 65.32
N GLU A 896 4.49 10.63 66.60
CA GLU A 896 3.24 10.27 67.26
C GLU A 896 2.04 10.97 66.60
N GLY A 897 0.89 10.29 66.56
CA GLY A 897 -0.32 10.79 65.90
C GLY A 897 -0.32 10.77 64.36
N ASN A 898 0.82 10.58 63.69
CA ASN A 898 0.86 10.40 62.23
C ASN A 898 0.51 8.96 61.85
N THR A 899 -0.18 8.78 60.71
CA THR A 899 -0.46 7.44 60.15
C THR A 899 -0.12 7.38 58.66
N VAL A 900 0.07 6.18 58.11
CA VAL A 900 0.22 5.95 56.67
C VAL A 900 -0.45 4.65 56.24
N SER A 901 -1.13 4.67 55.08
CA SER A 901 -1.80 3.49 54.51
C SER A 901 -0.84 2.62 53.68
N SER A 902 -1.25 1.38 53.40
CA SER A 902 -0.51 0.43 52.54
C SER A 902 -0.28 0.92 51.11
N ILE A 903 -1.04 1.93 50.66
CA ILE A 903 -0.89 2.58 49.34
C ILE A 903 -0.11 3.90 49.40
N GLY A 904 0.31 4.37 50.58
CA GLY A 904 1.12 5.59 50.74
C GLY A 904 0.33 6.88 51.05
N VAL A 905 -0.93 6.81 51.49
CA VAL A 905 -1.64 7.99 52.01
C VAL A 905 -1.20 8.25 53.44
N VAL A 906 -0.57 9.40 53.69
CA VAL A 906 -0.14 9.86 55.03
C VAL A 906 -1.20 10.79 55.61
N THR A 907 -1.56 10.63 56.88
CA THR A 907 -2.38 11.58 57.66
C THR A 907 -1.52 12.28 58.71
N ALA A 908 -1.60 13.62 58.77
CA ALA A 908 -0.79 14.46 59.63
C ALA A 908 -1.39 14.62 61.05
N GLY A 909 -0.68 14.11 62.06
CA GLY A 909 -1.00 14.28 63.48
C GLY A 909 -0.42 15.55 64.09
N ALA A 910 -0.72 15.77 65.37
CA ALA A 910 -0.07 16.77 66.23
C ALA A 910 0.96 16.08 67.14
N PRO A 911 2.05 16.75 67.58
CA PRO A 911 2.33 18.20 67.47
C PRO A 911 2.89 18.63 66.10
N ALA A 912 3.16 19.93 65.96
CA ALA A 912 3.88 20.46 64.80
C ALA A 912 5.36 20.00 64.82
N GLY A 913 5.91 19.73 63.64
CA GLY A 913 7.29 19.23 63.53
C GLY A 913 7.72 18.94 62.09
N TYR A 914 8.82 18.19 61.94
CA TYR A 914 9.26 17.62 60.67
C TYR A 914 9.28 16.10 60.80
N TYR A 915 8.49 15.43 59.97
CA TYR A 915 8.29 13.99 60.00
C TYR A 915 8.61 13.37 58.64
N LYS A 916 9.03 12.11 58.66
CA LYS A 916 9.51 11.39 57.49
C LYS A 916 8.48 10.33 57.08
N VAL A 917 8.08 10.34 55.82
CA VAL A 917 7.42 9.19 55.17
C VAL A 917 8.48 8.40 54.38
N THR A 918 8.43 7.08 54.48
CA THR A 918 9.38 6.16 53.88
C THR A 918 8.62 5.07 53.12
N ALA A 919 9.09 4.71 51.92
CA ALA A 919 8.67 3.48 51.25
C ALA A 919 9.88 2.57 51.03
N VAL A 920 9.68 1.27 51.26
CA VAL A 920 10.73 0.24 51.19
C VAL A 920 10.34 -0.84 50.20
N LYS A 921 11.28 -1.27 49.36
CA LYS A 921 11.14 -2.43 48.47
C LYS A 921 12.50 -3.09 48.32
N ASP A 922 12.57 -4.40 48.53
CA ASP A 922 13.75 -5.24 48.28
C ASP A 922 15.05 -4.69 48.92
N GLY A 923 14.92 -4.11 50.12
CA GLY A 923 16.01 -3.46 50.88
C GLY A 923 16.29 -1.99 50.51
N LEU A 924 15.80 -1.51 49.38
CA LEU A 924 15.93 -0.12 48.95
C LEU A 924 14.89 0.77 49.64
N THR A 925 15.29 1.98 50.04
CA THR A 925 14.44 2.94 50.76
C THR A 925 14.32 4.26 50.01
N GLY A 926 13.10 4.68 49.70
CA GLY A 926 12.78 6.06 49.31
C GLY A 926 12.21 6.83 50.50
N SER A 927 12.41 8.15 50.56
CA SER A 927 11.81 8.98 51.62
C SER A 927 11.47 10.40 51.20
N ALA A 928 10.47 10.99 51.85
CA ALA A 928 10.10 12.40 51.78
C ALA A 928 9.88 12.97 53.20
N VAL A 929 9.93 14.30 53.33
CA VAL A 929 9.76 14.99 54.62
C VAL A 929 8.52 15.87 54.57
N PHE A 930 7.59 15.68 55.50
CA PHE A 930 6.40 16.52 55.66
C PHE A 930 6.40 17.24 57.01
N SER A 931 5.64 18.33 57.08
CA SER A 931 5.53 19.15 58.29
C SER A 931 4.06 19.48 58.59
N PRO A 932 3.48 18.91 59.66
CA PRO A 932 2.24 19.42 60.24
C PRO A 932 2.49 20.83 60.77
N GLY A 933 1.91 21.84 60.11
CA GLY A 933 2.41 23.22 60.19
C GLY A 933 1.44 24.28 60.70
N TYR A 934 0.13 24.06 60.59
CA TYR A 934 -0.87 25.09 60.94
C TYR A 934 -2.30 24.53 61.09
N GLY A 935 -3.18 25.32 61.69
CA GLY A 935 -4.64 25.07 61.71
C GLY A 935 -5.38 25.77 60.56
N CYS A 936 -6.57 25.26 60.23
CA CYS A 936 -7.53 25.88 59.30
C CYS A 936 -8.11 27.17 59.92
N THR A 937 -7.45 28.30 59.70
CA THR A 937 -7.78 29.60 60.33
C THR A 937 -7.68 30.80 59.38
N PHE A 938 -7.01 30.66 58.23
CA PHE A 938 -6.93 31.72 57.23
C PHE A 938 -8.07 31.56 56.22
N LYS A 939 -8.94 32.57 56.14
CA LYS A 939 -10.01 32.71 55.14
C LYS A 939 -10.07 34.16 54.66
N LYS A 940 -10.10 34.40 53.35
CA LYS A 940 -10.14 35.75 52.77
C LYS A 940 -10.85 35.76 51.43
N ARG A 941 -11.78 36.69 51.23
CA ARG A 941 -12.45 36.97 49.93
C ARG A 941 -12.09 38.38 49.45
N ILE A 942 -11.92 38.54 48.14
CA ILE A 942 -11.40 39.73 47.46
C ILE A 942 -12.21 39.96 46.18
N GLU A 943 -12.84 41.13 46.06
CA GLU A 943 -13.66 41.52 44.90
C GLU A 943 -12.81 42.05 43.73
N ALA A 944 -13.36 42.07 42.52
CA ALA A 944 -12.65 42.50 41.32
C ALA A 944 -12.28 44.00 41.34
N GLU A 945 -13.15 44.86 41.90
CA GLU A 945 -12.96 46.31 41.99
C GLU A 945 -11.76 46.76 42.85
N ILE A 946 -11.23 45.90 43.71
CA ILE A 946 -10.02 46.20 44.52
C ILE A 946 -8.72 45.71 43.88
N THR A 947 -8.73 45.39 42.58
CA THR A 947 -7.50 45.17 41.80
C THR A 947 -6.61 46.41 41.83
N ASN A 948 -5.30 46.22 42.02
CA ASN A 948 -4.33 47.32 42.16
C ASN A 948 -3.49 47.53 40.90
N SER A 949 -3.58 46.61 39.94
CA SER A 949 -2.83 46.64 38.68
C SER A 949 -3.47 45.69 37.68
N TYR A 950 -3.44 46.02 36.39
CA TYR A 950 -3.89 45.13 35.32
C TYR A 950 -3.26 45.55 33.98
N SER A 951 -3.33 44.66 32.99
CA SER A 951 -2.86 44.92 31.63
C SER A 951 -3.74 45.93 30.88
N ASN A 952 -3.38 46.30 29.64
CA ASN A 952 -3.97 47.44 28.92
C ASN A 952 -5.41 47.21 28.37
N THR A 953 -6.07 46.10 28.70
CA THR A 953 -7.32 45.66 28.05
C THR A 953 -8.46 45.28 29.01
N PRO A 954 -8.23 44.75 30.22
CA PRO A 954 -9.30 44.51 31.17
C PRO A 954 -9.99 45.80 31.62
N THR A 955 -11.31 45.79 31.70
CA THR A 955 -12.13 46.93 32.16
C THR A 955 -13.10 46.50 33.25
N LEU A 956 -13.44 47.42 34.16
CA LEU A 956 -14.43 47.21 35.22
C LEU A 956 -15.81 47.69 34.76
N GLU A 957 -16.77 46.77 34.68
CA GLU A 957 -18.19 47.03 34.40
C GLU A 957 -19.06 46.72 35.64
N THR A 958 -20.27 47.26 35.72
CA THR A 958 -21.24 46.88 36.77
C THR A 958 -21.61 45.40 36.59
N THR A 959 -21.51 44.61 37.66
CA THR A 959 -21.71 43.16 37.55
C THR A 959 -23.18 42.78 37.41
N THR A 960 -23.43 41.67 36.70
CA THR A 960 -24.74 41.01 36.64
C THR A 960 -24.88 39.86 37.65
N ASP A 961 -23.86 39.62 38.46
CA ASP A 961 -23.89 38.64 39.55
C ASP A 961 -24.57 39.25 40.78
N THR A 962 -25.40 38.49 41.50
CA THR A 962 -26.07 38.96 42.72
C THR A 962 -25.13 39.10 43.93
N SER A 963 -23.82 38.92 43.74
CA SER A 963 -22.85 38.73 44.82
C SER A 963 -21.69 39.74 44.90
N GLY A 964 -21.62 40.75 44.02
CA GLY A 964 -20.53 41.75 44.01
C GLY A 964 -20.97 43.13 43.45
N GLY A 965 -20.04 44.08 43.37
CA GLY A 965 -20.31 45.45 42.86
C GLY A 965 -19.92 45.65 41.39
N LYS A 966 -18.69 45.28 41.02
CA LYS A 966 -18.20 45.31 39.63
C LYS A 966 -17.45 44.04 39.26
N ASN A 967 -17.45 43.71 37.97
CA ASN A 967 -16.64 42.61 37.45
C ASN A 967 -15.61 43.12 36.43
N LEU A 968 -14.52 42.38 36.27
CA LEU A 968 -13.59 42.54 35.16
C LEU A 968 -14.13 41.85 33.90
N THR A 969 -13.99 42.52 32.77
CA THR A 969 -14.30 42.04 31.41
C THR A 969 -13.14 42.35 30.46
N GLY A 970 -13.19 41.94 29.20
CA GLY A 970 -12.07 42.08 28.25
C GLY A 970 -10.89 41.12 28.48
N LEU A 971 -11.10 40.08 29.29
CA LEU A 971 -10.09 39.11 29.72
C LEU A 971 -9.82 38.02 28.67
N ALA A 972 -8.98 38.35 27.68
CA ALA A 972 -8.43 37.40 26.69
C ALA A 972 -7.06 36.83 27.13
N TYR A 973 -6.53 35.85 26.38
CA TYR A 973 -5.21 35.23 26.62
C TYR A 973 -4.08 36.25 26.91
N ASN A 974 -3.24 35.94 27.90
CA ASN A 974 -2.18 36.78 28.47
C ASN A 974 -2.63 38.11 29.14
N GLN A 975 -3.92 38.44 29.15
CA GLN A 975 -4.42 39.54 29.99
C GLN A 975 -4.38 39.13 31.47
N TRP A 976 -4.03 40.08 32.34
CA TRP A 976 -3.80 39.81 33.76
C TRP A 976 -4.23 40.97 34.65
N PHE A 977 -4.49 40.67 35.91
CA PHE A 977 -4.87 41.61 36.96
C PHE A 977 -4.28 41.15 38.32
N GLY A 978 -3.89 42.09 39.18
CA GLY A 978 -3.01 41.84 40.32
C GLY A 978 -3.48 42.50 41.61
N TYR A 979 -3.38 41.74 42.71
CA TYR A 979 -3.89 42.12 44.03
C TYR A 979 -2.76 42.17 45.06
N SER A 980 -2.67 43.30 45.75
CA SER A 980 -1.76 43.55 46.86
C SER A 980 -2.40 43.22 48.21
N ASN A 981 -1.58 43.22 49.28
CA ASN A 981 -2.02 43.04 50.66
C ASN A 981 -2.82 41.75 50.91
N LEU A 982 -2.51 40.67 50.16
CA LEU A 982 -3.14 39.36 50.31
C LEU A 982 -2.93 38.77 51.71
N GLY A 983 -1.70 38.87 52.22
CA GLY A 983 -1.35 38.45 53.58
C GLY A 983 -1.39 36.95 53.79
N ILE A 984 -1.01 36.15 52.78
CA ILE A 984 -0.98 34.68 52.88
C ILE A 984 0.11 34.29 53.89
N PRO A 985 -0.24 33.70 55.05
CA PRO A 985 0.65 33.70 56.22
C PRO A 985 1.77 32.66 56.17
N VAL A 986 1.58 31.56 55.44
CA VAL A 986 2.50 30.42 55.38
C VAL A 986 2.55 29.85 53.96
N LYS A 987 3.64 29.15 53.61
CA LYS A 987 3.63 28.27 52.45
C LYS A 987 2.78 27.05 52.78
N GLY A 988 1.77 26.76 51.97
CA GLY A 988 0.82 25.70 52.24
C GLY A 988 -0.09 25.39 51.05
N LYS A 989 -1.02 24.45 51.26
CA LYS A 989 -2.08 24.15 50.28
C LYS A 989 -3.31 24.99 50.62
N TYR A 990 -3.89 25.63 49.60
CA TYR A 990 -5.01 26.56 49.72
C TYR A 990 -6.13 26.17 48.76
N ASN A 991 -7.37 26.24 49.23
CA ASN A 991 -8.53 26.29 48.34
C ASN A 991 -8.55 27.66 47.67
N VAL A 992 -8.70 27.70 46.35
CA VAL A 992 -8.82 28.93 45.56
C VAL A 992 -10.13 28.88 44.79
N SER A 993 -11.10 29.70 45.21
CA SER A 993 -12.40 29.83 44.57
C SER A 993 -12.43 31.06 43.67
N LEU A 994 -12.76 30.91 42.39
CA LEU A 994 -12.95 32.03 41.45
C LEU A 994 -14.44 32.16 41.09
N ARG A 995 -15.02 33.36 41.20
CA ARG A 995 -16.37 33.66 40.71
C ARG A 995 -16.28 34.19 39.29
N VAL A 996 -16.70 33.38 38.33
CA VAL A 996 -16.45 33.58 36.89
C VAL A 996 -17.68 33.27 36.03
N LEU A 997 -17.71 33.86 34.83
CA LEU A 997 -18.73 33.64 33.81
C LEU A 997 -18.06 33.43 32.46
N THR A 998 -18.36 32.32 31.78
CA THR A 998 -17.86 32.03 30.43
C THR A 998 -18.80 31.11 29.64
N THR A 999 -18.68 31.17 28.32
CA THR A 999 -19.44 30.35 27.35
C THR A 999 -18.61 29.22 26.73
N ALA A 1000 -17.35 29.05 27.15
CA ALA A 1000 -16.45 27.97 26.72
C ALA A 1000 -15.43 27.62 27.82
N PRO A 1001 -14.80 26.43 27.81
CA PRO A 1001 -13.76 26.09 28.77
C PRO A 1001 -12.56 27.05 28.69
N ALA A 1002 -12.07 27.47 29.86
CA ALA A 1002 -10.99 28.44 30.02
C ALA A 1002 -10.01 28.01 31.12
N LYS A 1003 -8.89 28.72 31.27
CA LYS A 1003 -7.91 28.48 32.35
C LYS A 1003 -7.41 29.80 32.93
N ALA A 1004 -7.46 29.92 34.25
CA ALA A 1004 -6.87 31.02 35.00
C ALA A 1004 -5.54 30.57 35.62
N ARG A 1005 -4.52 31.41 35.59
CA ARG A 1005 -3.18 31.13 36.11
C ARG A 1005 -2.84 32.10 37.24
N LEU A 1006 -2.39 31.57 38.37
CA LEU A 1006 -1.90 32.37 39.50
C LEU A 1006 -0.38 32.50 39.38
N ASN A 1007 0.15 33.72 39.28
CA ASN A 1007 1.57 33.96 39.07
C ASN A 1007 2.08 35.28 39.68
N ASN A 1008 3.40 35.40 39.85
CA ASN A 1008 4.08 36.65 40.22
C ASN A 1008 5.48 36.67 39.59
N SER A 1009 5.86 37.77 38.93
CA SER A 1009 7.19 37.98 38.31
C SER A 1009 7.73 36.78 37.50
N GLY A 1010 6.84 36.11 36.74
CA GLY A 1010 7.16 34.92 35.94
C GLY A 1010 7.11 33.57 36.67
N ILE A 1011 7.07 33.56 38.01
CA ILE A 1011 6.83 32.35 38.80
C ILE A 1011 5.34 32.01 38.76
N VAL A 1012 4.99 30.79 38.35
CA VAL A 1012 3.62 30.27 38.37
C VAL A 1012 3.40 29.44 39.63
N TYR A 1013 2.33 29.75 40.37
CA TYR A 1013 1.94 29.03 41.59
C TYR A 1013 0.90 27.94 41.31
N GLY A 1014 0.03 28.15 40.32
CA GLY A 1014 -0.98 27.17 39.89
C GLY A 1014 -1.69 27.60 38.61
N THR A 1015 -2.52 26.70 38.08
CA THR A 1015 -3.42 26.98 36.97
C THR A 1015 -4.73 26.24 37.22
N ILE A 1016 -5.81 27.00 37.32
CA ILE A 1016 -7.16 26.56 37.65
C ILE A 1016 -7.93 26.34 36.34
N ASN A 1017 -8.56 25.17 36.21
CA ASN A 1017 -9.38 24.86 35.06
C ASN A 1017 -10.80 25.41 35.27
N ILE A 1018 -11.24 26.29 34.38
CA ILE A 1018 -12.59 26.88 34.40
C ILE A 1018 -13.44 26.12 33.37
N PRO A 1019 -14.42 25.29 33.79
CA PRO A 1019 -15.35 24.67 32.86
C PRO A 1019 -16.26 25.73 32.20
N ASN A 1020 -16.92 25.36 31.10
CA ASN A 1020 -17.95 26.20 30.51
C ASN A 1020 -19.09 26.43 31.53
N THR A 1021 -19.40 27.68 31.85
CA THR A 1021 -20.48 28.05 32.79
C THR A 1021 -21.79 28.43 32.06
N ASN A 1022 -21.86 28.17 30.75
CA ASN A 1022 -23.00 28.48 29.86
C ASN A 1022 -23.43 29.96 29.93
N GLY A 1023 -22.49 30.87 30.12
CA GLY A 1023 -22.76 32.31 30.25
C GLY A 1023 -23.42 32.71 31.57
N GLN A 1024 -23.45 31.85 32.59
CA GLN A 1024 -23.92 32.15 33.94
C GLN A 1024 -22.75 32.34 34.91
N TRP A 1025 -22.97 33.07 36.01
CA TRP A 1025 -21.97 33.22 37.07
C TRP A 1025 -21.88 31.96 37.94
N ALA A 1026 -20.72 31.29 37.89
CA ALA A 1026 -20.40 30.11 38.69
C ALA A 1026 -19.19 30.36 39.59
N THR A 1027 -19.10 29.58 40.68
CA THR A 1027 -17.94 29.59 41.58
C THR A 1027 -17.14 28.32 41.35
N ILE A 1028 -15.92 28.46 40.82
CA ILE A 1028 -15.02 27.35 40.51
C ILE A 1028 -13.95 27.28 41.59
N THR A 1029 -13.92 26.19 42.37
CA THR A 1029 -12.92 25.96 43.42
C THR A 1029 -11.93 24.89 42.98
N ASP A 1030 -10.65 25.20 43.10
CA ASP A 1030 -9.52 24.30 42.80
C ASP A 1030 -8.42 24.51 43.86
N THR A 1031 -7.46 23.60 43.98
CA THR A 1031 -6.53 23.56 45.11
C THR A 1031 -5.10 23.88 44.70
N VAL A 1032 -4.58 25.03 45.15
CA VAL A 1032 -3.26 25.54 44.75
C VAL A 1032 -2.28 25.57 45.93
N THR A 1033 -1.03 25.18 45.69
CA THR A 1033 0.05 25.35 46.68
C THR A 1033 0.60 26.77 46.58
N LEU A 1034 0.26 27.63 47.54
CA LEU A 1034 0.68 29.04 47.55
C LEU A 1034 1.87 29.22 48.53
N PRO A 1035 2.87 30.05 48.18
CA PRO A 1035 3.87 30.52 49.14
C PRO A 1035 3.28 31.57 50.08
N ALA A 1036 4.00 31.86 51.18
CA ALA A 1036 3.70 33.02 52.02
C ALA A 1036 4.00 34.32 51.24
N VAL A 1037 2.98 34.95 50.67
CA VAL A 1037 3.10 36.19 49.87
C VAL A 1037 1.98 37.18 50.12
N SER A 1038 2.31 38.46 49.97
CA SER A 1038 1.35 39.57 50.02
C SER A 1038 0.78 39.96 48.65
N TYR A 1039 1.24 39.36 47.55
CA TYR A 1039 0.86 39.75 46.19
C TYR A 1039 0.90 38.57 45.20
N PHE A 1040 -0.12 38.48 44.33
CA PHE A 1040 -0.06 37.72 43.07
C PHE A 1040 -0.99 38.30 42.00
N ASN A 1041 -0.72 37.93 40.75
CA ASN A 1041 -1.58 38.14 39.58
C ASN A 1041 -2.46 36.92 39.31
N ILE A 1042 -3.66 37.18 38.78
CA ILE A 1042 -4.47 36.21 38.05
C ILE A 1042 -4.37 36.58 36.57
N ALA A 1043 -4.00 35.61 35.73
CA ALA A 1043 -3.83 35.78 34.29
C ALA A 1043 -4.65 34.77 33.49
N VAL A 1044 -5.18 35.16 32.34
CA VAL A 1044 -5.89 34.25 31.43
C VAL A 1044 -4.86 33.42 30.66
N TYR A 1045 -4.82 32.12 30.93
CA TYR A 1045 -3.90 31.18 30.26
C TYR A 1045 -4.56 30.40 29.12
N GLN A 1046 -5.89 30.26 29.11
CA GLN A 1046 -6.61 29.69 27.98
C GLN A 1046 -8.06 30.22 27.96
N GLY A 1047 -8.64 30.39 26.77
CA GLY A 1047 -10.02 30.86 26.62
C GLY A 1047 -10.25 32.32 27.01
N THR A 1048 -11.45 32.62 27.51
CA THR A 1048 -11.90 33.94 27.98
C THR A 1048 -12.96 33.74 29.08
N PHE A 1049 -13.08 34.69 30.02
CA PHE A 1049 -14.10 34.69 31.08
C PHE A 1049 -14.28 36.09 31.67
N LYS A 1050 -15.47 36.43 32.17
CA LYS A 1050 -15.66 37.56 33.09
C LYS A 1050 -15.33 37.12 34.52
N PHE A 1051 -14.85 38.03 35.37
CA PHE A 1051 -14.37 37.72 36.72
C PHE A 1051 -14.93 38.70 37.76
N ASN A 1052 -15.60 38.19 38.81
CA ASN A 1052 -16.27 39.00 39.84
C ASN A 1052 -15.50 39.07 41.17
N TRP A 1053 -15.02 37.94 41.69
CA TRP A 1053 -14.24 37.88 42.93
C TRP A 1053 -13.44 36.58 43.04
N PHE A 1054 -12.49 36.52 43.97
CA PHE A 1054 -11.87 35.27 44.41
C PHE A 1054 -11.83 35.13 45.93
N ALA A 1055 -11.76 33.88 46.41
CA ALA A 1055 -11.56 33.56 47.81
C ALA A 1055 -10.40 32.57 47.98
N LEU A 1056 -9.72 32.69 49.11
CA LEU A 1056 -8.63 31.84 49.57
C LEU A 1056 -8.95 31.31 50.97
N ASP A 1057 -8.74 30.02 51.20
CA ASP A 1057 -8.61 29.48 52.56
C ASP A 1057 -7.51 28.42 52.67
N ASN A 1058 -6.94 28.26 53.88
CA ASN A 1058 -5.89 27.28 54.15
C ASN A 1058 -6.45 25.91 54.62
N CYS A 1059 -7.72 25.61 54.33
CA CYS A 1059 -8.44 24.44 54.82
C CYS A 1059 -8.55 23.32 53.78
N ALA A 1060 -7.64 23.30 52.80
CA ALA A 1060 -7.63 22.33 51.71
C ALA A 1060 -7.42 20.88 52.20
N THR A 1061 -8.35 20.01 51.86
CA THR A 1061 -8.28 18.55 52.04
C THR A 1061 -8.58 17.84 50.74
N GLU A 1062 -7.86 16.75 50.43
CA GLU A 1062 -8.15 15.94 49.24
C GLU A 1062 -9.44 15.12 49.40
N PRO A 1063 -10.22 14.93 48.31
CA PRO A 1063 -11.20 13.86 48.23
C PRO A 1063 -10.52 12.50 48.40
N VAL A 1064 -11.11 11.59 49.17
CA VAL A 1064 -10.62 10.21 49.26
C VAL A 1064 -10.87 9.52 47.93
N ALA A 1065 -9.80 9.29 47.16
CA ALA A 1065 -9.88 8.58 45.89
C ALA A 1065 -10.42 7.16 46.11
N ALA A 1066 -11.54 6.83 45.45
CA ALA A 1066 -12.17 5.51 45.57
C ALA A 1066 -11.23 4.41 45.07
N ALA A 1067 -11.13 3.33 45.83
CA ALA A 1067 -10.27 2.18 45.53
C ALA A 1067 -10.76 1.44 44.26
N THR A 1068 -10.26 1.90 43.11
CA THR A 1068 -10.41 1.26 41.80
C THR A 1068 -9.07 0.65 41.41
N GLY A 1069 -9.09 -0.64 41.06
CA GLY A 1069 -7.85 -1.37 40.74
C GLY A 1069 -7.20 -0.85 39.46
N LEU A 1070 -5.85 -0.83 39.44
CA LEU A 1070 -4.96 -0.58 38.31
C LEU A 1070 -5.63 -0.14 37.00
N ASN A 1071 -6.12 1.10 36.96
CA ASN A 1071 -6.42 1.75 35.70
C ASN A 1071 -5.10 1.95 34.98
N THR A 1072 -4.84 1.12 33.97
CA THR A 1072 -3.76 1.33 33.02
C THR A 1072 -4.09 2.52 32.14
N LEU A 1073 -3.95 3.72 32.71
CA LEU A 1073 -3.61 4.90 31.94
C LEU A 1073 -2.26 4.61 31.29
N ALA A 1074 -2.32 4.04 30.09
CA ALA A 1074 -1.27 4.25 29.12
C ALA A 1074 -1.08 5.76 29.06
N VAL A 1075 0.10 6.22 29.49
CA VAL A 1075 0.58 7.54 29.11
C VAL A 1075 0.78 7.46 27.61
N ALA A 1076 -0.28 7.80 26.87
CA ALA A 1076 -0.13 8.29 25.52
C ALA A 1076 0.98 9.34 25.59
N PRO A 1077 2.01 9.28 24.72
CA PRO A 1077 3.11 10.22 24.79
C PRO A 1077 2.54 11.62 24.83
N GLU A 1078 2.83 12.36 25.90
CA GLU A 1078 2.36 13.72 26.07
C GLU A 1078 2.77 14.47 24.81
N ALA A 1079 1.79 15.04 24.10
CA ALA A 1079 2.00 15.46 22.73
C ALA A 1079 3.07 16.56 22.71
N GLU A 1080 4.30 16.19 22.33
CA GLU A 1080 5.36 17.17 22.10
C GLU A 1080 4.80 18.24 21.15
N ASP A 1081 4.96 19.50 21.54
CA ASP A 1081 4.39 20.64 20.83
C ASP A 1081 5.00 20.70 19.43
N SER A 1082 4.29 20.11 18.47
CA SER A 1082 4.85 19.58 17.22
C SER A 1082 4.99 20.67 16.16
N LYS A 1083 5.63 21.78 16.55
CA LYS A 1083 5.88 22.96 15.73
C LYS A 1083 7.07 23.83 16.17
N LEU A 1084 8.11 23.23 16.77
CA LEU A 1084 9.44 23.86 16.85
C LEU A 1084 10.54 22.86 16.42
N ASN A 1085 11.49 23.36 15.62
CA ASN A 1085 12.48 22.53 14.92
C ASN A 1085 13.57 21.96 15.85
N SER A 1086 14.23 20.91 15.36
CA SER A 1086 15.29 20.17 16.03
C SER A 1086 16.46 21.01 16.55
N THR A 1087 16.57 21.14 17.87
CA THR A 1087 17.81 21.49 18.60
C THR A 1087 17.91 20.66 19.88
N ALA A 1088 19.14 20.47 20.37
CA ALA A 1088 19.36 19.68 21.58
C ALA A 1088 18.83 20.40 22.83
N GLN A 1089 18.50 19.64 23.89
CA GLN A 1089 18.23 20.18 25.22
C GLN A 1089 19.54 20.31 26.04
N LEU A 1090 19.57 21.27 26.98
CA LEU A 1090 20.64 21.40 27.97
C LEU A 1090 20.66 20.20 28.92
N LYS A 1091 21.75 19.44 28.93
CA LYS A 1091 21.95 18.29 29.83
C LYS A 1091 23.04 18.59 30.86
N VAL A 1092 22.77 18.25 32.12
CA VAL A 1092 23.71 18.49 33.23
C VAL A 1092 23.76 17.26 34.13
N TYR A 1093 24.96 16.67 34.28
CA TYR A 1093 25.16 15.40 34.99
C TYR A 1093 26.58 15.26 35.58
N PRO A 1094 26.79 14.46 36.64
CA PRO A 1094 25.77 13.81 37.46
C PRO A 1094 24.89 14.86 38.17
N ASN A 1095 23.65 14.51 38.47
CA ASN A 1095 22.71 15.37 39.19
C ASN A 1095 21.76 14.46 39.99
N PRO A 1096 21.94 14.29 41.31
CA PRO A 1096 22.84 15.05 42.19
C PRO A 1096 24.34 14.92 41.90
N VAL A 1097 25.09 15.97 42.22
CA VAL A 1097 26.54 16.11 42.01
C VAL A 1097 27.26 16.19 43.35
N ARG A 1098 28.41 15.50 43.48
CA ARG A 1098 29.30 15.65 44.65
C ARG A 1098 30.30 16.79 44.48
N GLU A 1099 31.01 16.87 43.35
CA GLU A 1099 32.01 17.93 43.10
C GLU A 1099 32.11 18.35 41.63
N MET A 1100 32.30 17.38 40.73
CA MET A 1100 32.50 17.65 39.30
C MET A 1100 31.18 17.53 38.54
N LEU A 1101 30.87 18.55 37.75
CA LEU A 1101 29.64 18.71 36.98
C LEU A 1101 29.96 18.80 35.50
N THR A 1102 29.30 17.97 34.68
CA THR A 1102 29.35 18.02 33.22
C THR A 1102 28.11 18.74 32.70
N ILE A 1103 28.32 19.67 31.78
CA ILE A 1103 27.29 20.51 31.16
C ILE A 1103 27.42 20.33 29.64
N GLU A 1104 26.42 19.73 29.00
CA GLU A 1104 26.34 19.62 27.55
C GLU A 1104 25.47 20.76 27.01
N LEU A 1105 26.07 21.58 26.15
CA LEU A 1105 25.46 22.80 25.61
C LEU A 1105 24.56 22.45 24.41
N PRO A 1106 23.33 23.00 24.35
CA PRO A 1106 22.40 22.72 23.27
C PRO A 1106 22.85 23.32 21.93
N ASP A 1107 23.53 24.48 21.96
CA ASP A 1107 24.13 25.13 20.80
C ASP A 1107 25.51 25.77 21.12
N HIS A 1108 26.06 26.53 20.17
CA HIS A 1108 27.33 27.25 20.28
C HIS A 1108 27.18 28.76 20.58
N ASN A 1109 25.99 29.24 20.93
CA ASN A 1109 25.67 30.67 21.09
C ASN A 1109 25.80 31.18 22.54
N PHE A 1110 25.81 30.27 23.51
CA PHE A 1110 26.11 30.60 24.90
C PHE A 1110 27.56 31.07 25.08
N ARG A 1111 27.76 32.01 26.02
CA ARG A 1111 29.03 32.69 26.31
C ARG A 1111 29.40 32.59 27.79
N THR A 1112 28.41 32.49 28.67
CA THR A 1112 28.60 32.37 30.12
C THR A 1112 27.72 31.28 30.73
N ILE A 1113 28.26 30.66 31.78
CA ILE A 1113 27.59 29.72 32.68
C ILE A 1113 27.61 30.35 34.07
N LYS A 1114 26.47 30.46 34.74
CA LYS A 1114 26.34 30.96 36.11
C LYS A 1114 25.81 29.86 37.02
N LEU A 1115 26.41 29.73 38.20
CA LEU A 1115 25.86 28.96 39.32
C LEU A 1115 25.15 29.94 40.26
N LEU A 1116 23.86 29.73 40.49
CA LEU A 1116 23.01 30.55 41.34
C LEU A 1116 22.47 29.74 42.53
N ASP A 1117 22.20 30.38 43.67
CA ASP A 1117 21.41 29.79 44.74
C ASP A 1117 19.90 29.80 44.44
N MET A 1118 19.10 29.22 45.35
CA MET A 1118 17.64 29.18 45.22
C MET A 1118 16.95 30.55 45.28
N ASN A 1119 17.64 31.59 45.73
CA ASN A 1119 17.17 32.98 45.73
C ASN A 1119 17.61 33.74 44.47
N GLY A 1120 18.28 33.07 43.53
CA GLY A 1120 18.79 33.65 42.28
C GLY A 1120 20.11 34.41 42.41
N ARG A 1121 20.73 34.46 43.61
CA ARG A 1121 22.01 35.13 43.82
C ARG A 1121 23.15 34.30 43.20
N GLN A 1122 24.03 34.96 42.46
CA GLN A 1122 25.17 34.32 41.82
C GLN A 1122 26.25 33.91 42.83
N LEU A 1123 26.72 32.67 42.71
CA LEU A 1123 27.78 32.07 43.53
C LEU A 1123 29.08 31.88 42.74
N ARG A 1124 28.98 31.45 41.47
CA ARG A 1124 30.11 31.31 40.54
C ARG A 1124 29.70 31.66 39.11
N GLN A 1125 30.66 32.03 38.28
CA GLN A 1125 30.50 32.22 36.84
C GLN A 1125 31.70 31.63 36.10
N TRP A 1126 31.46 31.09 34.90
CA TRP A 1126 32.49 30.60 34.00
C TRP A 1126 32.19 31.00 32.56
N THR A 1127 33.24 31.29 31.78
CA THR A 1127 33.12 31.54 30.33
C THR A 1127 33.01 30.22 29.55
N VAL A 1128 32.24 30.24 28.46
CA VAL A 1128 32.13 29.17 27.46
C VAL A 1128 33.19 29.39 26.37
N PRO A 1129 34.14 28.46 26.16
CA PRO A 1129 35.06 28.53 25.03
C PRO A 1129 34.32 28.30 23.70
N GLY A 1130 34.64 29.09 22.67
CA GLY A 1130 34.00 28.97 21.34
C GLY A 1130 34.08 27.54 20.77
N GLY A 1131 33.00 27.09 20.14
CA GLY A 1131 32.90 25.73 19.57
C GLY A 1131 32.64 24.61 20.60
N SER A 1132 32.70 24.87 21.91
CA SER A 1132 32.39 23.86 22.92
C SER A 1132 30.95 23.34 22.80
N ARG A 1133 30.76 22.02 22.86
CA ARG A 1133 29.45 21.37 23.11
C ARG A 1133 29.35 20.71 24.49
N LYS A 1134 30.46 20.60 25.22
CA LYS A 1134 30.55 19.89 26.49
C LYS A 1134 31.61 20.55 27.37
N ILE A 1135 31.24 20.88 28.60
CA ILE A 1135 32.07 21.63 29.53
C ILE A 1135 31.98 20.95 30.90
N ILE A 1136 33.12 20.74 31.54
CA ILE A 1136 33.20 20.18 32.89
C ILE A 1136 33.66 21.30 33.85
N LYS A 1137 33.00 21.44 35.01
CA LYS A 1137 33.32 22.44 36.05
C LYS A 1137 33.25 21.83 37.44
N SER A 1138 34.10 22.31 38.34
CA SER A 1138 34.02 21.97 39.76
C SER A 1138 33.13 22.94 40.54
N ILE A 1139 32.26 22.38 41.37
CA ILE A 1139 31.50 23.08 42.42
C ILE A 1139 32.01 22.71 43.83
N SER A 1140 33.25 22.22 43.96
CA SER A 1140 33.88 22.01 45.27
C SER A 1140 33.90 23.32 46.09
N GLY A 1141 33.64 23.23 47.40
CA GLY A 1141 33.47 24.39 48.27
C GLY A 1141 32.10 25.11 48.18
N VAL A 1142 31.14 24.58 47.40
CA VAL A 1142 29.73 24.96 47.52
C VAL A 1142 29.06 24.01 48.53
N PRO A 1143 28.27 24.51 49.51
CA PRO A 1143 27.57 23.67 50.48
C PRO A 1143 26.59 22.67 49.85
N ALA A 1144 26.21 21.63 50.60
CA ALA A 1144 25.11 20.74 50.21
C ALA A 1144 23.80 21.53 50.10
N GLY A 1145 23.03 21.31 49.02
CA GLY A 1145 21.84 22.10 48.73
C GLY A 1145 21.36 22.06 47.28
N SER A 1146 20.30 22.81 46.99
CA SER A 1146 19.80 23.03 45.63
C SER A 1146 20.37 24.33 45.04
N TYR A 1147 20.73 24.29 43.76
CA TYR A 1147 21.30 25.40 43.01
C TYR A 1147 20.76 25.41 41.57
N PHE A 1148 20.95 26.50 40.83
CA PHE A 1148 20.68 26.57 39.40
C PHE A 1148 21.95 26.77 38.58
N ILE A 1149 22.08 26.03 37.48
CA ILE A 1149 22.99 26.37 36.39
C ILE A 1149 22.18 27.16 35.36
N ARG A 1150 22.61 28.40 35.08
CA ARG A 1150 22.01 29.28 34.07
C ARG A 1150 23.02 29.55 32.95
N LEU A 1151 22.60 29.37 31.71
CA LEU A 1151 23.36 29.72 30.51
C LEU A 1151 22.90 31.07 29.96
N GLU A 1152 23.86 31.89 29.52
CA GLU A 1152 23.60 33.20 28.91
C GLU A 1152 24.54 33.41 27.70
N GLY A 1153 24.13 34.25 26.75
CA GLY A 1153 24.84 34.50 25.48
C GLY A 1153 23.95 35.26 24.50
N THR A 1154 24.09 34.99 23.20
CA THR A 1154 23.20 35.56 22.16
C THR A 1154 21.90 34.77 21.97
N ALA A 1155 21.71 33.68 22.70
CA ALA A 1155 20.48 32.87 22.75
C ALA A 1155 19.66 33.17 24.02
N VAL A 1156 18.38 32.78 24.01
CA VAL A 1156 17.47 32.91 25.18
C VAL A 1156 18.08 32.20 26.40
N PRO A 1157 18.14 32.84 27.59
CA PRO A 1157 18.75 32.21 28.76
C PRO A 1157 18.02 30.94 29.21
N VAL A 1158 18.78 29.84 29.36
CA VAL A 1158 18.26 28.53 29.81
C VAL A 1158 18.76 28.26 31.22
N SER A 1159 17.91 27.74 32.11
CA SER A 1159 18.28 27.39 33.48
C SER A 1159 17.87 25.96 33.84
N VAL A 1160 18.71 25.24 34.58
CA VAL A 1160 18.46 23.88 35.06
C VAL A 1160 18.86 23.74 36.53
N LYS A 1161 18.01 23.08 37.33
CA LYS A 1161 18.25 22.84 38.76
C LYS A 1161 19.26 21.71 38.95
N ILE A 1162 20.26 21.93 39.82
CA ILE A 1162 21.18 20.90 40.30
C ILE A 1162 21.06 20.72 41.81
N ILE A 1163 21.43 19.52 42.29
CA ILE A 1163 21.53 19.20 43.72
C ILE A 1163 22.99 18.90 44.03
N LYS A 1164 23.61 19.68 44.93
CA LYS A 1164 24.90 19.37 45.54
C LYS A 1164 24.66 18.47 46.75
N LEU A 1165 25.25 17.27 46.72
CA LEU A 1165 25.35 16.36 47.88
C LEU A 1165 26.45 16.82 48.84
#